data_AF-A0A1G5HE10-F1
#
_entry.id   AF-A0A1G5HE10-F1
#
_cell.length_a   1.000
_cell.length_b   1.000
_cell.length_c   1.000
_cell.angle_alpha   90.00
_cell.angle_beta   90.00
_cell.angle_gamma   90.00
#
_symmetry.space_group_name_H-M   'P 1'
#
loop_
_entity.id
_entity.type
_entity.pdbx_description
1 polymer ?
#
loop_
_entity_poly.entity_id
_entity_poly.type
_entity_poly.pdbx_seq_one_letter_code
_entity_poly.pdbx_strand_id
1 'polypeptide(L)'
;MKNFEKYQRQYFMPPKASYDWVRKDYIDHPPIWCSVDLRDGNQALIEPMSLDEKLEFFTMLVNLGFKEIEIGFPAASETEFEFARTLIEKNMIPDDVTVQVLTQAREHIIKRTFEAVKGAPRAIIHLYNSTSVAQREQVFKKSKEEVKQIAIDGAKLLDKLAKETTGNFSFEYSPESFPGTEVDYAVEVCNAVLDVWKPTKKNKVVINIPTTVEIAMPHVFATQVEYISKNLKYRDAVVLSLHPHNDRGTGVSDAELGCLAGADRIEGTLFGNGERTGNVDIVTLAINMFSHGIDPGLDFSHIMEVGETYERLTRMHIYERQPYAGQLVFTAFSGSHQDAISKGFTWHEQKKDRGIWSVPYLPVDPKDLGREYDGDVIRINSQSGKGGVSYILKNNYGMMVPKEMQADVSYTIKDISDREHAELSPARIYQIFEDKYVHNDNIFKITACHFKQIDGILAEVTISHADKEHVIEANGNGRLDAVSNAIKQYFNVSYELSTYEEHALSRGSSSKACTYVGITHNGKKYWGVGIDEDIIRSSINALVIAVNQVDEVRDIKNSKDERINSIINYIQENYLTVTLDDLSSQFYLSKPYLSKYIKEKSGMTFGENVKRIRLNKASTLLRNGNMKVEKVAEAAGYQNVEHFNRLFKKKYGMTPVQYRSSR
;
A
#
# COMPACT_ATOMS: atom_id res chain seq x y z
N MET A 1 11.88 31.84 -5.50
CA MET A 1 12.99 31.71 -6.48
C MET A 1 13.37 33.10 -6.98
N LYS A 2 14.65 33.38 -7.22
CA LYS A 2 15.09 34.58 -7.98
C LYS A 2 14.86 34.32 -9.48
N ASN A 3 14.73 35.36 -10.32
CA ASN A 3 14.47 35.32 -11.77
C ASN A 3 13.01 35.13 -12.21
N PHE A 4 12.01 35.20 -11.32
CA PHE A 4 10.61 35.11 -11.75
C PHE A 4 10.21 36.30 -12.65
N GLU A 5 10.92 37.42 -12.55
CA GLU A 5 10.70 38.63 -13.36
C GLU A 5 11.03 38.42 -14.86
N LYS A 6 11.68 37.32 -15.24
CA LYS A 6 11.96 36.97 -16.63
C LYS A 6 10.75 36.38 -17.37
N TYR A 7 9.72 35.98 -16.62
CA TYR A 7 8.56 35.27 -17.15
C TYR A 7 7.33 36.17 -17.10
N GLN A 8 6.50 36.06 -18.13
CA GLN A 8 5.20 36.73 -18.22
C GLN A 8 4.17 35.76 -18.79
N ARG A 9 2.88 36.15 -18.77
CA ARG A 9 1.84 35.36 -19.45
C ARG A 9 2.12 35.39 -20.95
N GLN A 10 2.24 34.21 -21.56
CA GLN A 10 2.59 34.02 -22.97
C GLN A 10 1.41 33.52 -23.82
N TYR A 11 0.21 33.49 -23.25
CA TYR A 11 -1.04 33.10 -23.93
C TYR A 11 -1.93 34.30 -24.23
N PHE A 12 -2.87 34.12 -25.16
CA PHE A 12 -3.82 35.16 -25.58
C PHE A 12 -5.25 34.75 -25.23
N MET A 13 -6.00 35.63 -24.57
CA MET A 13 -7.44 35.43 -24.39
C MET A 13 -8.19 35.71 -25.70
N PRO A 14 -9.32 35.03 -25.97
CA PRO A 14 -10.17 35.40 -27.09
C PRO A 14 -10.68 36.84 -26.94
N PRO A 15 -10.91 37.56 -28.06
CA PRO A 15 -11.38 38.95 -28.03
C PRO A 15 -12.76 39.08 -27.37
N LYS A 16 -13.59 38.03 -27.45
CA LYS A 16 -14.86 37.92 -26.72
C LYS A 16 -14.99 36.53 -26.12
N ALA A 17 -14.64 36.40 -24.84
CA ALA A 17 -14.79 35.13 -24.12
C ALA A 17 -16.27 34.75 -23.92
N SER A 18 -16.55 33.45 -23.98
CA SER A 18 -17.76 32.84 -23.44
C SER A 18 -17.40 31.77 -22.42
N TYR A 19 -18.37 31.33 -21.64
CA TYR A 19 -18.17 30.36 -20.55
C TYR A 19 -19.34 29.36 -20.47
N ASP A 20 -19.95 28.99 -21.61
CA ASP A 20 -21.12 28.09 -21.56
C ASP A 20 -20.70 26.68 -21.14
N TRP A 21 -19.44 26.31 -21.42
CA TRP A 21 -18.82 25.06 -20.97
C TRP A 21 -18.85 24.87 -19.44
N VAL A 22 -18.81 25.96 -18.65
CA VAL A 22 -18.86 25.91 -17.17
C VAL A 22 -20.23 25.43 -16.67
N ARG A 23 -21.27 25.48 -17.51
CA ARG A 23 -22.62 25.01 -17.15
C ARG A 23 -22.82 23.51 -17.36
N LYS A 24 -21.79 22.80 -17.85
CA LYS A 24 -21.81 21.36 -18.06
C LYS A 24 -21.02 20.70 -16.94
N ASP A 25 -21.61 19.70 -16.30
CA ASP A 25 -21.01 19.03 -15.14
C ASP A 25 -20.13 17.83 -15.53
N TYR A 26 -20.35 17.23 -16.71
CA TYR A 26 -19.64 16.04 -17.18
C TYR A 26 -19.70 15.89 -18.72
N ILE A 27 -18.83 15.04 -19.26
CA ILE A 27 -18.84 14.61 -20.67
C ILE A 27 -19.85 13.46 -20.81
N ASP A 28 -20.84 13.59 -21.70
CA ASP A 28 -21.98 12.67 -21.82
C ASP A 28 -21.85 11.63 -22.96
N HIS A 29 -20.80 11.73 -23.78
CA HIS A 29 -20.46 10.76 -24.82
C HIS A 29 -18.95 10.79 -25.10
N PRO A 30 -18.34 9.67 -25.53
CA PRO A 30 -16.91 9.65 -25.85
C PRO A 30 -16.60 10.56 -27.05
N PRO A 31 -15.45 11.27 -27.04
CA PRO A 31 -14.94 11.93 -28.23
C PRO A 31 -14.48 10.90 -29.25
N ILE A 32 -14.23 11.34 -30.48
CA ILE A 32 -13.44 10.54 -31.42
C ILE A 32 -12.01 10.46 -30.87
N TRP A 33 -11.50 9.24 -30.72
CA TRP A 33 -10.11 9.00 -30.29
C TRP A 33 -9.19 8.87 -31.50
N CYS A 34 -8.13 9.67 -31.52
CA CYS A 34 -7.00 9.46 -32.42
C CYS A 34 -5.73 9.18 -31.62
N SER A 35 -5.23 7.96 -31.76
CA SER A 35 -3.94 7.59 -31.19
C SER A 35 -2.81 8.17 -32.04
N VAL A 36 -1.93 8.96 -31.43
CA VAL A 36 -0.72 9.49 -32.07
C VAL A 36 0.56 8.79 -31.60
N ASP A 37 0.46 7.64 -30.93
CA ASP A 37 1.60 6.86 -30.41
C ASP A 37 2.64 6.53 -31.49
N LEU A 38 2.21 6.17 -32.69
CA LEU A 38 3.09 5.75 -33.79
C LEU A 38 3.81 6.92 -34.49
N ARG A 39 3.41 8.15 -34.22
CA ARG A 39 4.05 9.38 -34.73
C ARG A 39 4.64 10.22 -33.60
N ASP A 40 3.80 10.87 -32.80
CA ASP A 40 4.24 11.78 -31.73
C ASP A 40 4.89 11.03 -30.57
N GLY A 41 4.31 9.89 -30.18
CA GLY A 41 4.93 9.01 -29.19
C GLY A 41 6.28 8.48 -29.67
N ASN A 42 6.33 7.94 -30.89
CA ASN A 42 7.53 7.31 -31.44
C ASN A 42 8.69 8.28 -31.65
N GLN A 43 8.45 9.50 -32.12
CA GLN A 43 9.51 10.50 -32.34
C GLN A 43 10.16 10.96 -31.02
N ALA A 44 9.43 10.86 -29.91
CA ALA A 44 9.89 11.26 -28.59
C ALA A 44 10.73 10.17 -27.87
N LEU A 45 10.82 8.97 -28.46
CA LEU A 45 11.63 7.89 -27.90
C LEU A 45 13.12 8.13 -28.14
N ILE A 46 13.93 7.76 -27.16
CA ILE A 46 15.41 7.75 -27.31
C ILE A 46 15.80 6.77 -28.43
N GLU A 47 15.16 5.60 -28.44
CA GLU A 47 15.30 4.58 -29.47
C GLU A 47 13.94 4.36 -30.12
N PRO A 48 13.71 4.90 -31.34
CA PRO A 48 12.46 4.72 -32.06
C PRO A 48 12.13 3.24 -32.33
N MET A 49 10.85 2.94 -32.52
CA MET A 49 10.37 1.61 -32.89
C MET A 49 10.88 1.21 -34.28
N SER A 50 11.27 -0.06 -34.41
CA SER A 50 11.48 -0.72 -35.70
C SER A 50 10.17 -0.94 -36.45
N LEU A 51 10.25 -1.33 -37.74
CA LEU A 51 9.07 -1.61 -38.55
C LEU A 51 8.16 -2.68 -37.93
N ASP A 52 8.73 -3.78 -37.44
CA ASP A 52 7.95 -4.87 -36.83
C ASP A 52 7.30 -4.43 -35.51
N GLU A 53 8.01 -3.66 -34.69
CA GLU A 53 7.46 -3.07 -33.45
C GLU A 53 6.32 -2.10 -33.74
N LYS A 54 6.41 -1.29 -34.80
CA LYS A 54 5.31 -0.42 -35.24
C LYS A 54 4.08 -1.21 -35.71
N LEU A 55 4.28 -2.29 -36.46
CA LEU A 55 3.19 -3.17 -36.90
C LEU A 55 2.50 -3.84 -35.71
N GLU A 56 3.27 -4.28 -34.72
CA GLU A 56 2.76 -4.83 -33.48
C GLU A 56 1.95 -3.78 -32.69
N PHE A 57 2.49 -2.57 -32.52
CA PHE A 57 1.81 -1.48 -31.81
C PHE A 57 0.52 -1.07 -32.54
N PHE A 58 0.53 -0.96 -33.87
CA PHE A 58 -0.67 -0.69 -34.67
C PHE A 58 -1.76 -1.73 -34.43
N THR A 59 -1.38 -3.01 -34.40
CA THR A 59 -2.33 -4.10 -34.15
C THR A 59 -2.92 -4.00 -32.75
N MET A 60 -2.11 -3.67 -31.74
CA MET A 60 -2.59 -3.40 -30.39
C MET A 60 -3.61 -2.26 -30.36
N LEU A 61 -3.33 -1.12 -30.99
CA LEU A 61 -4.25 0.03 -31.06
C LEU A 61 -5.59 -0.33 -31.72
N VAL A 62 -5.55 -1.09 -32.82
CA VAL A 62 -6.75 -1.59 -33.48
C VAL A 62 -7.57 -2.49 -32.54
N ASN A 63 -6.91 -3.41 -31.83
CA ASN A 63 -7.57 -4.32 -30.90
C ASN A 63 -8.16 -3.60 -29.68
N LEU A 64 -7.52 -2.52 -29.21
CA LEU A 64 -8.05 -1.65 -28.17
C LEU A 64 -9.30 -0.87 -28.60
N GLY A 65 -9.58 -0.79 -29.91
CA GLY A 65 -10.78 -0.16 -30.45
C GLY A 65 -10.57 1.18 -31.14
N PHE A 66 -9.33 1.67 -31.27
CA PHE A 66 -9.06 2.93 -31.96
C PHE A 66 -9.52 2.89 -33.43
N LYS A 67 -10.23 3.93 -33.86
CA LYS A 67 -10.74 4.08 -35.24
C LYS A 67 -9.97 5.12 -36.04
N GLU A 68 -9.20 5.98 -35.38
CA GLU A 68 -8.25 6.89 -36.02
C GLU A 68 -6.87 6.70 -35.39
N ILE A 69 -5.85 6.50 -36.24
CA ILE A 69 -4.48 6.22 -35.78
C ILE A 69 -3.50 7.00 -36.65
N GLU A 70 -2.72 7.91 -36.06
CA GLU A 70 -1.65 8.61 -36.75
C GLU A 70 -0.41 7.73 -36.84
N ILE A 71 -0.18 7.17 -38.02
CA ILE A 71 0.81 6.11 -38.25
C ILE A 71 2.22 6.63 -38.52
N GLY A 72 2.42 7.94 -38.67
CA GLY A 72 3.76 8.49 -38.82
C GLY A 72 3.84 9.82 -39.58
N PHE A 73 5.09 10.21 -39.87
CA PHE A 73 5.43 11.29 -40.79
C PHE A 73 6.22 10.69 -41.97
N PRO A 74 5.54 10.14 -43.00
CA PRO A 74 6.17 9.32 -44.04
C PRO A 74 7.26 10.02 -44.86
N ALA A 75 7.20 11.34 -44.96
CA ALA A 75 8.20 12.12 -45.69
C ALA A 75 9.46 12.44 -44.84
N ALA A 76 9.46 12.17 -43.53
CA ALA A 76 10.57 12.46 -42.64
C ALA A 76 11.63 11.35 -42.59
N SER A 77 11.25 10.08 -42.76
CA SER A 77 12.20 8.97 -42.82
C SER A 77 11.68 7.79 -43.66
N GLU A 78 12.59 6.95 -44.15
CA GLU A 78 12.22 5.79 -44.96
C GLU A 78 11.43 4.75 -44.17
N THR A 79 11.75 4.54 -42.88
CA THR A 79 11.01 3.62 -42.01
C THR A 79 9.53 4.01 -41.89
N GLU A 80 9.23 5.31 -41.77
CA GLU A 80 7.84 5.81 -41.73
C GLU A 80 7.12 5.58 -43.07
N PHE A 81 7.84 5.77 -44.18
CA PHE A 81 7.33 5.51 -45.52
C PHE A 81 7.01 4.02 -45.72
N GLU A 82 7.97 3.15 -45.42
CA GLU A 82 7.83 1.69 -45.51
C GLU A 82 6.71 1.16 -44.60
N PHE A 83 6.54 1.74 -43.41
CA PHE A 83 5.45 1.37 -42.51
C PHE A 83 4.09 1.67 -43.12
N ALA A 84 3.87 2.89 -43.65
CA ALA A 84 2.63 3.23 -44.33
C ALA A 84 2.36 2.35 -45.55
N ARG A 85 3.40 2.07 -46.37
CA ARG A 85 3.30 1.15 -47.50
C ARG A 85 2.92 -0.26 -47.07
N THR A 86 3.57 -0.77 -46.03
CA THR A 86 3.35 -2.13 -45.50
C THR A 86 1.91 -2.31 -45.03
N LEU A 87 1.36 -1.34 -44.28
CA LEU A 87 -0.03 -1.41 -43.81
C LEU A 87 -1.04 -1.50 -44.97
N ILE A 88 -0.79 -0.74 -46.06
CA ILE A 88 -1.66 -0.70 -47.23
C ILE A 88 -1.49 -1.97 -48.08
N GLU A 89 -0.25 -2.34 -48.41
CA GLU A 89 0.07 -3.43 -49.33
C GLU A 89 -0.24 -4.82 -48.76
N LYS A 90 -0.13 -4.97 -47.44
CA LYS A 90 -0.53 -6.19 -46.73
C LYS A 90 -1.99 -6.19 -46.26
N ASN A 91 -2.78 -5.17 -46.63
CA ASN A 91 -4.19 -5.03 -46.26
C ASN A 91 -4.43 -5.15 -44.75
N MET A 92 -3.61 -4.45 -43.96
CA MET A 92 -3.65 -4.52 -42.49
C MET A 92 -4.58 -3.48 -41.87
N ILE A 93 -5.08 -2.50 -42.64
CA ILE A 93 -5.99 -1.45 -42.17
C ILE A 93 -7.43 -2.00 -42.19
N PRO A 94 -8.11 -2.18 -41.05
CA PRO A 94 -9.49 -2.65 -41.03
C PRO A 94 -10.48 -1.70 -41.70
N ASP A 95 -11.63 -2.25 -42.12
CA ASP A 95 -12.72 -1.55 -42.80
C ASP A 95 -13.41 -0.46 -41.97
N ASP A 96 -13.10 -0.31 -40.69
CA ASP A 96 -13.62 0.73 -39.79
C ASP A 96 -12.52 1.65 -39.23
N VAL A 97 -11.27 1.47 -39.65
CA VAL A 97 -10.11 2.25 -39.19
C VAL A 97 -9.62 3.22 -40.26
N THR A 98 -9.31 4.45 -39.86
CA THR A 98 -8.70 5.49 -40.69
C THR A 98 -7.29 5.79 -40.22
N VAL A 99 -6.31 5.63 -41.12
CA VAL A 99 -4.93 6.02 -40.82
C VAL A 99 -4.75 7.53 -41.03
N GLN A 100 -3.98 8.18 -40.18
CA GLN A 100 -3.59 9.58 -40.30
C GLN A 100 -2.09 9.67 -40.55
N VAL A 101 -1.68 10.61 -41.42
CA VAL A 101 -0.25 10.88 -41.69
C VAL A 101 0.03 12.37 -41.59
N LEU A 102 1.11 12.72 -40.91
CA LEU A 102 1.55 14.10 -40.75
C LEU A 102 2.32 14.57 -42.00
N THR A 103 2.12 15.82 -42.40
CA THR A 103 2.93 16.51 -43.40
C THR A 103 3.11 17.99 -43.07
N GLN A 104 4.33 18.49 -43.25
CA GLN A 104 4.58 19.93 -43.28
C GLN A 104 4.02 20.56 -44.55
N ALA A 105 3.69 21.85 -44.48
CA ALA A 105 3.26 22.66 -45.63
C ALA A 105 4.41 22.99 -46.61
N ARG A 106 5.06 21.97 -47.18
CA ARG A 106 6.11 22.08 -48.19
C ARG A 106 5.83 21.12 -49.34
N GLU A 107 5.97 21.60 -50.58
CA GLU A 107 5.53 20.86 -51.77
C GLU A 107 6.12 19.45 -51.89
N HIS A 108 7.44 19.31 -51.74
CA HIS A 108 8.11 18.01 -51.86
C HIS A 108 7.74 17.02 -50.73
N ILE A 109 7.48 17.53 -49.53
CA ILE A 109 7.06 16.73 -48.36
C ILE A 109 5.62 16.23 -48.56
N ILE A 110 4.73 17.12 -49.00
CA ILE A 110 3.35 16.77 -49.30
C ILE A 110 3.28 15.71 -50.41
N LYS A 111 4.03 15.88 -51.51
CA LYS A 111 4.06 14.89 -52.60
C LYS A 111 4.49 13.50 -52.10
N ARG A 112 5.58 13.43 -51.32
CA ARG A 112 6.05 12.15 -50.76
C ARG A 112 5.05 11.55 -49.76
N THR A 113 4.29 12.37 -49.04
CA THR A 113 3.21 11.89 -48.18
C THR A 113 2.11 11.20 -48.98
N PHE A 114 1.67 11.77 -50.10
CA PHE A 114 0.69 11.13 -51.00
C PHE A 114 1.23 9.85 -51.67
N GLU A 115 2.53 9.80 -51.98
CA GLU A 115 3.17 8.56 -52.45
C GLU A 115 3.06 7.45 -51.41
N ALA A 116 3.27 7.76 -50.13
CA ALA A 116 3.17 6.79 -49.04
C ALA A 116 1.75 6.24 -48.89
N VAL A 117 0.72 7.10 -48.93
CA VAL A 117 -0.68 6.70 -48.70
C VAL A 117 -1.43 6.29 -49.97
N LYS A 118 -0.77 6.19 -51.13
CA LYS A 118 -1.40 5.80 -52.38
C LYS A 118 -2.06 4.42 -52.26
N GLY A 119 -3.35 4.34 -52.54
CA GLY A 119 -4.16 3.13 -52.43
C GLY A 119 -4.75 2.88 -51.04
N ALA A 120 -4.57 3.79 -50.08
CA ALA A 120 -5.18 3.66 -48.76
C ALA A 120 -6.73 3.61 -48.88
N PRO A 121 -7.40 2.67 -48.19
CA PRO A 121 -8.87 2.56 -48.21
C PRO A 121 -9.53 3.80 -47.59
N ARG A 122 -8.83 4.46 -46.66
CA ARG A 122 -9.13 5.77 -46.12
C ARG A 122 -7.92 6.34 -45.38
N ALA A 123 -7.62 7.62 -45.57
CA ALA A 123 -6.55 8.30 -44.86
C ALA A 123 -6.85 9.78 -44.57
N ILE A 124 -6.47 10.25 -43.39
CA ILE A 124 -6.45 11.68 -43.03
C ILE A 124 -5.06 12.22 -43.34
N ILE A 125 -4.97 13.26 -44.15
CA ILE A 125 -3.71 13.97 -44.39
C ILE A 125 -3.66 15.18 -43.46
N HIS A 126 -2.81 15.10 -42.45
CA HIS A 126 -2.65 16.12 -41.41
C HIS A 126 -1.59 17.15 -41.83
N LEU A 127 -2.07 18.32 -42.27
CA LEU A 127 -1.25 19.47 -42.62
C LEU A 127 -1.03 20.37 -41.40
N TYR A 128 0.20 20.83 -41.20
CA TYR A 128 0.46 21.82 -40.17
C TYR A 128 1.51 22.86 -40.58
N ASN A 129 1.46 24.00 -39.88
CA ASN A 129 2.55 24.95 -39.79
C ASN A 129 2.41 25.74 -38.48
N SER A 130 3.53 26.09 -37.85
CA SER A 130 3.48 26.95 -36.66
C SER A 130 2.90 28.32 -36.97
N THR A 131 2.07 28.80 -36.05
CA THR A 131 1.37 30.08 -36.13
C THR A 131 1.72 31.04 -34.99
N SER A 132 2.49 30.61 -33.97
CA SER A 132 2.73 31.41 -32.75
C SER A 132 3.56 32.67 -32.99
N VAL A 133 3.33 33.71 -32.19
CA VAL A 133 4.07 34.98 -32.28
C VAL A 133 5.59 34.74 -32.28
N ALA A 134 6.10 33.94 -31.34
CA ALA A 134 7.51 33.63 -31.24
C ALA A 134 8.07 32.96 -32.51
N GLN A 135 7.35 31.99 -33.07
CA GLN A 135 7.79 31.29 -34.28
C GLN A 135 7.71 32.19 -35.52
N ARG A 136 6.66 33.03 -35.64
CA ARG A 136 6.54 34.01 -36.74
C ARG A 136 7.70 35.01 -36.73
N GLU A 137 8.03 35.56 -35.57
CA GLU A 137 9.05 36.60 -35.42
C GLU A 137 10.49 36.05 -35.43
N GLN A 138 10.73 34.93 -34.74
CA GLN A 138 12.09 34.47 -34.44
C GLN A 138 12.56 33.38 -35.40
N VAL A 139 11.66 32.55 -35.92
CA VAL A 139 11.99 31.39 -36.77
C VAL A 139 11.70 31.68 -38.23
N PHE A 140 10.45 31.98 -38.57
CA PHE A 140 10.07 32.22 -39.97
C PHE A 140 10.44 33.61 -40.46
N LYS A 141 10.47 34.61 -39.56
CA LYS A 141 10.62 36.03 -39.89
C LYS A 141 9.58 36.47 -40.93
N LYS A 142 8.33 36.05 -40.72
CA LYS A 142 7.20 36.27 -41.64
C LYS A 142 6.05 36.95 -40.93
N SER A 143 5.31 37.78 -41.68
CA SER A 143 4.07 38.40 -41.22
C SER A 143 2.94 37.39 -41.03
N LYS A 144 1.85 37.81 -40.36
CA LYS A 144 0.61 37.03 -40.25
C LYS A 144 0.09 36.59 -41.63
N GLU A 145 0.05 37.50 -42.60
CA GLU A 145 -0.43 37.18 -43.95
C GLU A 145 0.43 36.12 -44.66
N GLU A 146 1.75 36.24 -44.56
CA GLU A 146 2.66 35.26 -45.18
C GLU A 146 2.58 33.87 -44.53
N VAL A 147 2.34 33.80 -43.21
CA VAL A 147 2.18 32.53 -42.49
C VAL A 147 0.82 31.90 -42.78
N LYS A 148 -0.25 32.69 -42.84
CA LYS A 148 -1.56 32.24 -43.32
C LYS A 148 -1.49 31.71 -44.75
N GLN A 149 -0.72 32.37 -45.63
CA GLN A 149 -0.55 31.93 -47.01
C GLN A 149 0.12 30.55 -47.12
N ILE A 150 1.06 30.21 -46.22
CA ILE A 150 1.66 28.86 -46.17
C ILE A 150 0.58 27.79 -45.94
N ALA A 151 -0.34 28.03 -45.01
CA ALA A 151 -1.45 27.12 -44.73
C ALA A 151 -2.38 26.96 -45.95
N ILE A 152 -2.74 28.09 -46.59
CA ILE A 152 -3.60 28.12 -47.78
C ILE A 152 -2.95 27.35 -48.94
N ASP A 153 -1.67 27.55 -49.20
CA ASP A 153 -0.96 26.91 -50.31
C ASP A 153 -0.80 25.40 -50.08
N GLY A 154 -0.51 24.99 -48.84
CA GLY A 154 -0.52 23.59 -48.45
C GLY A 154 -1.89 22.95 -48.63
N ALA A 155 -2.96 23.62 -48.19
CA ALA A 155 -4.33 23.15 -48.31
C ALA A 155 -4.76 22.95 -49.78
N LYS A 156 -4.39 23.89 -50.67
CA LYS A 156 -4.62 23.77 -52.12
C LYS A 156 -3.87 22.60 -52.73
N LEU A 157 -2.64 22.36 -52.30
CA LEU A 157 -1.84 21.25 -52.81
C LEU A 157 -2.40 19.90 -52.35
N LEU A 158 -2.85 19.79 -51.09
CA LEU A 158 -3.54 18.58 -50.60
C LEU A 158 -4.78 18.27 -51.44
N ASP A 159 -5.66 19.27 -51.64
CA ASP A 159 -6.88 19.09 -52.43
C ASP A 159 -6.59 18.69 -53.88
N LYS A 160 -5.56 19.27 -54.49
CA LYS A 160 -5.11 18.87 -55.83
C LYS A 160 -4.64 17.41 -55.86
N LEU A 161 -3.70 17.04 -54.98
CA LEU A 161 -3.11 15.70 -55.01
C LEU A 161 -4.08 14.62 -54.59
N ALA A 162 -5.03 14.90 -53.70
CA ALA A 162 -6.09 13.95 -53.34
C ALA A 162 -6.99 13.59 -54.54
N LYS A 163 -7.19 14.51 -55.49
CA LYS A 163 -7.92 14.25 -56.74
C LYS A 163 -7.10 13.48 -57.77
N GLU A 164 -5.78 13.60 -57.72
CA GLU A 164 -4.83 12.97 -58.63
C GLU A 164 -4.32 11.60 -58.12
N THR A 165 -4.51 11.30 -56.84
CA THR A 165 -4.02 10.08 -56.18
C THR A 165 -5.17 9.10 -55.93
N THR A 166 -4.95 7.82 -56.22
CA THR A 166 -5.91 6.76 -55.86
C THR A 166 -5.95 6.59 -54.34
N GLY A 167 -7.15 6.65 -53.76
CA GLY A 167 -7.40 6.47 -52.32
C GLY A 167 -8.65 7.26 -51.91
N ASN A 168 -9.01 7.16 -50.64
CA ASN A 168 -10.08 7.97 -50.05
C ASN A 168 -9.48 8.88 -48.99
N PHE A 169 -9.50 10.19 -49.21
CA PHE A 169 -8.75 11.14 -48.39
C PHE A 169 -9.69 12.14 -47.73
N SER A 170 -9.46 12.37 -46.44
CA SER A 170 -9.92 13.53 -45.69
C SER A 170 -8.72 14.33 -45.20
N PHE A 171 -8.96 15.52 -44.64
CA PHE A 171 -7.89 16.44 -44.26
C PHE A 171 -8.01 16.89 -42.82
N GLU A 172 -6.85 17.13 -42.22
CA GLU A 172 -6.70 17.79 -40.93
C GLU A 172 -5.78 19.00 -41.08
N TYR A 173 -6.10 20.10 -40.38
CA TYR A 173 -5.19 21.24 -40.25
C TYR A 173 -4.94 21.60 -38.79
N SER A 174 -3.65 21.79 -38.45
CA SER A 174 -3.20 22.29 -37.15
C SER A 174 -2.47 23.64 -37.26
N PRO A 175 -2.97 24.71 -36.59
CA PRO A 175 -2.18 25.90 -36.32
C PRO A 175 -1.21 25.60 -35.16
N GLU A 176 -0.10 24.91 -35.46
CA GLU A 176 0.89 24.49 -34.47
C GLU A 176 1.36 25.65 -33.58
N SER A 177 1.71 25.33 -32.33
CA SER A 177 2.05 26.30 -31.29
C SER A 177 0.91 27.25 -30.92
N PHE A 178 -0.34 26.79 -31.08
CA PHE A 178 -1.56 27.55 -30.80
C PHE A 178 -1.55 28.33 -29.48
N PRO A 179 -1.05 27.82 -28.33
CA PRO A 179 -1.11 28.57 -27.09
C PRO A 179 -0.38 29.93 -27.15
N GLY A 180 0.65 30.03 -28.00
CA GLY A 180 1.37 31.27 -28.29
C GLY A 180 0.85 32.03 -29.51
N THR A 181 -0.33 31.69 -30.03
CA THR A 181 -1.00 32.32 -31.17
C THR A 181 -2.20 33.14 -30.68
N GLU A 182 -2.39 34.32 -31.26
CA GLU A 182 -3.59 35.11 -30.99
C GLU A 182 -4.85 34.35 -31.48
N VAL A 183 -5.85 34.18 -30.61
CA VAL A 183 -6.97 33.25 -30.84
C VAL A 183 -7.79 33.62 -32.08
N ASP A 184 -8.01 34.92 -32.31
CA ASP A 184 -8.71 35.43 -33.48
C ASP A 184 -7.94 35.18 -34.78
N TYR A 185 -6.61 35.32 -34.74
CA TYR A 185 -5.75 34.99 -35.86
C TYR A 185 -5.70 33.48 -36.13
N ALA A 186 -5.69 32.63 -35.09
CA ALA A 186 -5.79 31.17 -35.27
C ALA A 186 -7.10 30.78 -35.98
N VAL A 187 -8.23 31.38 -35.58
CA VAL A 187 -9.52 31.20 -36.25
C VAL A 187 -9.48 31.69 -37.70
N GLU A 188 -8.83 32.83 -37.97
CA GLU A 188 -8.67 33.35 -39.33
C GLU A 188 -7.91 32.37 -40.24
N VAL A 189 -6.79 31.82 -39.76
CA VAL A 189 -5.99 30.84 -40.52
C VAL A 189 -6.80 29.56 -40.77
N CYS A 190 -7.46 29.02 -39.74
CA CYS A 190 -8.31 27.84 -39.89
C CYS A 190 -9.44 28.06 -40.89
N ASN A 191 -10.13 29.21 -40.79
CA ASN A 191 -11.21 29.55 -41.73
C ASN A 191 -10.71 29.74 -43.16
N ALA A 192 -9.49 30.26 -43.37
CA ALA A 192 -8.90 30.37 -44.69
C ALA A 192 -8.60 29.00 -45.31
N VAL A 193 -8.13 28.03 -44.50
CA VAL A 193 -7.97 26.63 -44.94
C VAL A 193 -9.32 25.99 -45.24
N LEU A 194 -10.33 26.21 -44.40
CA LEU A 194 -11.68 25.71 -44.63
C LEU A 194 -12.32 26.28 -45.90
N ASP A 195 -12.05 27.54 -46.26
CA ASP A 195 -12.53 28.14 -47.52
C ASP A 195 -11.87 27.53 -48.77
N VAL A 196 -10.71 26.88 -48.63
CA VAL A 196 -10.10 26.06 -49.68
C VAL A 196 -10.81 24.71 -49.79
N TRP A 197 -10.95 23.98 -48.67
CA TRP A 197 -11.47 22.61 -48.67
C TRP A 197 -12.99 22.51 -48.80
N LYS A 198 -13.72 23.51 -48.31
CA LYS A 198 -15.19 23.61 -48.34
C LYS A 198 -15.87 22.30 -47.89
N PRO A 199 -15.64 21.86 -46.64
CA PRO A 199 -16.13 20.59 -46.14
C PRO A 199 -17.66 20.54 -46.12
N THR A 200 -18.21 19.32 -46.11
CA THR A 200 -19.66 19.09 -46.02
C THR A 200 -19.98 18.10 -44.90
N LYS A 201 -21.23 18.02 -44.47
CA LYS A 201 -21.65 17.04 -43.44
C LYS A 201 -21.31 15.59 -43.79
N LYS A 202 -21.22 15.26 -45.10
CA LYS A 202 -20.89 13.92 -45.59
C LYS A 202 -19.37 13.69 -45.73
N ASN A 203 -18.60 14.76 -45.86
CA ASN A 203 -17.15 14.72 -45.97
C ASN A 203 -16.57 15.80 -45.05
N LYS A 204 -16.46 15.46 -43.77
CA LYS A 204 -15.95 16.34 -42.74
C LYS A 204 -14.43 16.46 -42.84
N VAL A 205 -13.91 17.60 -42.38
CA VAL A 205 -12.47 17.81 -42.17
C VAL A 205 -12.22 18.06 -40.69
N VAL A 206 -10.98 17.88 -40.28
CA VAL A 206 -10.55 18.10 -38.90
C VAL A 206 -9.84 19.46 -38.80
N ILE A 207 -10.19 20.24 -37.78
CA ILE A 207 -9.38 21.36 -37.32
C ILE A 207 -8.86 20.97 -35.94
N ASN A 208 -7.55 20.79 -35.82
CA ASN A 208 -6.93 20.34 -34.60
C ASN A 208 -6.25 21.50 -33.88
N ILE A 209 -6.52 21.65 -32.59
CA ILE A 209 -6.02 22.74 -31.76
C ILE A 209 -5.04 22.14 -30.73
N PRO A 210 -3.73 22.18 -31.01
CA PRO A 210 -2.73 21.58 -30.13
C PRO A 210 -2.36 22.51 -28.97
N THR A 211 -2.11 21.98 -27.77
CA THR A 211 -1.31 22.70 -26.76
C THR A 211 0.16 22.33 -26.91
N THR A 212 0.76 22.61 -28.07
CA THR A 212 2.15 22.22 -28.42
C THR A 212 3.15 22.47 -27.29
N VAL A 213 2.98 23.57 -26.57
CA VAL A 213 3.51 23.73 -25.22
C VAL A 213 2.37 24.19 -24.32
N GLU A 214 2.13 23.47 -23.23
CA GLU A 214 1.11 23.83 -22.25
C GLU A 214 1.60 25.06 -21.45
N ILE A 215 1.06 26.26 -21.75
CA ILE A 215 1.50 27.52 -21.12
C ILE A 215 0.40 28.25 -20.34
N ALA A 216 -0.82 27.73 -20.36
CA ALA A 216 -1.98 28.32 -19.71
C ALA A 216 -2.58 27.39 -18.66
N MET A 217 -3.59 27.85 -17.94
CA MET A 217 -4.40 26.98 -17.09
C MET A 217 -5.55 26.38 -17.91
N PRO A 218 -6.10 25.21 -17.52
CA PRO A 218 -7.11 24.54 -18.35
C PRO A 218 -8.38 25.32 -18.65
N HIS A 219 -8.87 26.13 -17.71
CA HIS A 219 -10.03 26.99 -17.97
C HIS A 219 -9.76 28.06 -19.05
N VAL A 220 -8.50 28.50 -19.22
CA VAL A 220 -8.10 29.41 -20.29
C VAL A 220 -8.20 28.68 -21.62
N PHE A 221 -7.64 27.47 -21.72
CA PHE A 221 -7.69 26.66 -22.92
C PHE A 221 -9.13 26.32 -23.32
N ALA A 222 -9.97 25.87 -22.37
CA ALA A 222 -11.40 25.64 -22.62
C ALA A 222 -12.12 26.90 -23.14
N THR A 223 -11.82 28.08 -22.60
CA THR A 223 -12.38 29.35 -23.07
C THR A 223 -11.93 29.69 -24.50
N GLN A 224 -10.68 29.38 -24.85
CA GLN A 224 -10.15 29.53 -26.20
C GLN A 224 -10.81 28.54 -27.18
N VAL A 225 -10.94 27.27 -26.80
CA VAL A 225 -11.60 26.22 -27.59
C VAL A 225 -13.06 26.56 -27.86
N GLU A 226 -13.80 27.05 -26.85
CA GLU A 226 -15.19 27.44 -27.04
C GLU A 226 -15.32 28.60 -28.03
N TYR A 227 -14.42 29.58 -27.95
CA TYR A 227 -14.37 30.68 -28.91
C TYR A 227 -14.08 30.17 -30.33
N ILE A 228 -13.12 29.27 -30.49
CA ILE A 228 -12.81 28.65 -31.80
C ILE A 228 -14.04 27.93 -32.33
N SER A 229 -14.64 27.04 -31.53
CA SER A 229 -15.83 26.27 -31.91
C SER A 229 -16.98 27.16 -32.40
N LYS A 230 -17.20 28.32 -31.76
CA LYS A 230 -18.24 29.28 -32.14
C LYS A 230 -17.92 30.13 -33.36
N ASN A 231 -16.65 30.26 -33.75
CA ASN A 231 -16.21 31.17 -34.82
C ASN A 231 -15.60 30.47 -36.04
N LEU A 232 -15.49 29.14 -36.03
CA LEU A 232 -15.17 28.37 -37.22
C LEU A 232 -16.33 28.39 -38.22
N LYS A 233 -16.02 28.64 -39.49
CA LYS A 233 -16.93 28.43 -40.61
C LYS A 233 -17.20 26.93 -40.78
N TYR A 234 -18.33 26.59 -41.40
CA TYR A 234 -18.70 25.20 -41.67
C TYR A 234 -18.69 24.30 -40.41
N ARG A 235 -19.00 24.85 -39.22
CA ARG A 235 -18.83 24.14 -37.94
C ARG A 235 -19.49 22.76 -37.89
N ASP A 236 -20.61 22.57 -38.57
CA ASP A 236 -21.34 21.29 -38.67
C ASP A 236 -20.67 20.26 -39.60
N ALA A 237 -19.72 20.70 -40.41
CA ALA A 237 -18.85 19.90 -41.28
C ALA A 237 -17.39 19.84 -40.80
N VAL A 238 -17.09 20.40 -39.62
CA VAL A 238 -15.77 20.35 -38.98
C VAL A 238 -15.85 19.43 -37.77
N VAL A 239 -14.86 18.55 -37.63
CA VAL A 239 -14.52 17.85 -36.39
C VAL A 239 -13.48 18.71 -35.67
N LEU A 240 -13.84 19.31 -34.55
CA LEU A 240 -12.89 20.10 -33.76
C LEU A 240 -12.08 19.15 -32.87
N SER A 241 -10.79 19.00 -33.16
CA SER A 241 -9.87 18.13 -32.44
C SER A 241 -9.00 18.92 -31.46
N LEU A 242 -8.61 18.29 -30.36
CA LEU A 242 -7.63 18.80 -29.41
C LEU A 242 -6.43 17.87 -29.37
N HIS A 243 -5.23 18.46 -29.26
CA HIS A 243 -3.98 17.71 -29.08
C HIS A 243 -3.19 18.31 -27.92
N PRO A 244 -3.59 18.04 -26.65
CA PRO A 244 -2.90 18.64 -25.52
C PRO A 244 -1.58 17.95 -25.21
N HIS A 245 -0.52 18.73 -24.95
CA HIS A 245 0.66 18.26 -24.21
C HIS A 245 0.50 18.54 -22.72
N ASN A 246 1.51 18.18 -21.92
CA ASN A 246 1.41 18.11 -20.48
C ASN A 246 2.48 18.93 -19.72
N ASP A 247 3.00 20.03 -20.30
CA ASP A 247 4.14 20.77 -19.73
C ASP A 247 3.87 21.39 -18.35
N ARG A 248 2.59 21.56 -17.98
CA ARG A 248 2.13 22.05 -16.67
C ARG A 248 1.43 20.96 -15.86
N GLY A 249 1.43 19.72 -16.34
CA GLY A 249 0.81 18.58 -15.71
C GLY A 249 -0.71 18.60 -15.77
N THR A 250 -1.30 19.33 -16.73
CA THR A 250 -2.76 19.48 -16.82
C THR A 250 -3.36 19.11 -18.19
N GLY A 251 -2.65 18.34 -19.01
CA GLY A 251 -3.11 17.92 -20.35
C GLY A 251 -4.44 17.14 -20.34
N VAL A 252 -4.66 16.31 -19.32
CA VAL A 252 -5.96 15.60 -19.09
C VAL A 252 -7.08 16.60 -18.85
N SER A 253 -6.85 17.60 -18.00
CA SER A 253 -7.82 18.66 -17.72
C SER A 253 -8.08 19.54 -18.95
N ASP A 254 -7.04 19.84 -19.75
CA ASP A 254 -7.18 20.57 -21.01
C ASP A 254 -8.11 19.82 -21.99
N ALA A 255 -7.95 18.50 -22.11
CA ALA A 255 -8.80 17.66 -22.94
C ALA A 255 -10.25 17.61 -22.44
N GLU A 256 -10.48 17.33 -21.16
CA GLU A 256 -11.83 17.18 -20.62
C GLU A 256 -12.62 18.50 -20.67
N LEU A 257 -12.02 19.61 -20.23
CA LEU A 257 -12.67 20.92 -20.29
C LEU A 257 -12.84 21.39 -21.74
N GLY A 258 -11.91 21.02 -22.63
CA GLY A 258 -12.03 21.26 -24.06
C GLY A 258 -13.19 20.50 -24.71
N CYS A 259 -13.48 19.27 -24.28
CA CYS A 259 -14.69 18.54 -24.68
C CYS A 259 -15.95 19.28 -24.22
N LEU A 260 -15.99 19.75 -22.97
CA LEU A 260 -17.11 20.58 -22.48
C LEU A 260 -17.26 21.88 -23.30
N ALA A 261 -16.16 22.45 -23.77
CA ALA A 261 -16.10 23.62 -24.65
C ALA A 261 -16.54 23.36 -26.10
N GLY A 262 -16.81 22.10 -26.46
CA GLY A 262 -17.37 21.71 -27.76
C GLY A 262 -16.35 21.21 -28.75
N ALA A 263 -15.24 20.62 -28.28
CA ALA A 263 -14.43 19.72 -29.10
C ALA A 263 -15.15 18.39 -29.33
N ASP A 264 -14.87 17.76 -30.46
CA ASP A 264 -15.49 16.51 -30.93
C ASP A 264 -14.50 15.33 -30.90
N ARG A 265 -13.19 15.62 -30.79
CA ARG A 265 -12.10 14.67 -30.99
C ARG A 265 -10.89 14.98 -30.10
N ILE A 266 -10.20 13.94 -29.65
CA ILE A 266 -8.95 14.04 -28.87
C ILE A 266 -7.84 13.25 -29.58
N GLU A 267 -6.70 13.91 -29.76
CA GLU A 267 -5.42 13.27 -30.09
C GLU A 267 -4.57 13.12 -28.82
N GLY A 268 -3.99 11.95 -28.63
CA GLY A 268 -3.16 11.64 -27.47
C GLY A 268 -2.49 10.29 -27.61
N THR A 269 -1.88 9.83 -26.53
CA THR A 269 -1.10 8.58 -26.51
C THR A 269 -1.50 7.69 -25.34
N LEU A 270 -1.13 6.41 -25.43
CA LEU A 270 -1.22 5.51 -24.29
C LEU A 270 -0.22 5.96 -23.21
N PHE A 271 -0.70 6.07 -21.97
CA PHE A 271 0.09 6.41 -20.79
C PHE A 271 0.84 7.75 -20.89
N GLY A 272 0.39 8.65 -21.78
CA GLY A 272 0.94 10.00 -21.92
C GLY A 272 2.35 10.06 -22.52
N ASN A 273 2.72 9.13 -23.41
CA ASN A 273 3.94 9.26 -24.20
C ASN A 273 3.95 10.51 -25.10
N GLY A 274 5.13 11.01 -25.46
CA GLY A 274 5.29 12.11 -26.41
C GLY A 274 6.37 13.10 -26.02
N GLU A 275 6.47 14.17 -26.80
CA GLU A 275 7.51 15.17 -26.63
C GLU A 275 7.54 15.79 -25.21
N ARG A 276 8.75 15.88 -24.61
CA ARG A 276 9.05 16.49 -23.30
C ARG A 276 8.32 15.85 -22.11
N THR A 277 7.08 16.28 -21.89
CA THR A 277 6.20 15.89 -20.78
C THR A 277 5.08 14.96 -21.23
N GLY A 278 5.02 14.69 -22.53
CA GLY A 278 4.05 13.78 -23.12
C GLY A 278 2.87 14.49 -23.78
N ASN A 279 2.12 13.70 -24.56
CA ASN A 279 0.76 14.02 -24.95
C ASN A 279 -0.21 13.73 -23.80
N VAL A 280 -1.47 14.13 -23.95
CA VAL A 280 -2.52 13.69 -23.03
C VAL A 280 -2.64 12.17 -23.02
N ASP A 281 -2.78 11.60 -21.82
CA ASP A 281 -2.96 10.17 -21.63
C ASP A 281 -4.40 9.74 -21.95
N ILE A 282 -4.57 9.03 -23.07
CA ILE A 282 -5.88 8.51 -23.50
C ILE A 282 -6.40 7.44 -22.54
N VAL A 283 -5.52 6.64 -21.90
CA VAL A 283 -5.95 5.62 -20.94
C VAL A 283 -6.63 6.29 -19.75
N THR A 284 -6.01 7.36 -19.24
CA THR A 284 -6.61 8.18 -18.17
C THR A 284 -7.96 8.75 -18.60
N LEU A 285 -8.06 9.38 -19.78
CA LEU A 285 -9.32 9.97 -20.25
C LEU A 285 -10.44 8.95 -20.45
N ALA A 286 -10.12 7.80 -21.05
CA ALA A 286 -11.08 6.73 -21.30
C ALA A 286 -11.64 6.18 -19.98
N ILE A 287 -10.78 5.92 -19.00
CA ILE A 287 -11.21 5.35 -17.71
C ILE A 287 -11.87 6.41 -16.82
N ASN A 288 -11.52 7.70 -16.95
CA ASN A 288 -12.28 8.80 -16.34
C ASN A 288 -13.75 8.76 -16.80
N MET A 289 -14.01 8.58 -18.10
CA MET A 289 -15.37 8.42 -18.65
C MET A 289 -16.04 7.14 -18.14
N PHE A 290 -15.32 6.02 -18.15
CA PHE A 290 -15.81 4.74 -17.63
C PHE A 290 -16.25 4.87 -16.15
N SER A 291 -15.45 5.54 -15.32
CA SER A 291 -15.76 5.76 -13.90
C SER A 291 -17.02 6.60 -13.66
N HIS A 292 -17.46 7.37 -14.67
CA HIS A 292 -18.72 8.11 -14.67
C HIS A 292 -19.88 7.36 -15.35
N GLY A 293 -19.69 6.10 -15.74
CA GLY A 293 -20.70 5.28 -16.41
C GLY A 293 -20.88 5.59 -17.89
N ILE A 294 -19.89 6.20 -18.53
CA ILE A 294 -19.86 6.47 -19.97
C ILE A 294 -18.92 5.47 -20.64
N ASP A 295 -19.41 4.72 -21.62
CA ASP A 295 -18.59 3.82 -22.44
C ASP A 295 -17.59 4.64 -23.27
N PRO A 296 -16.26 4.49 -23.05
CA PRO A 296 -15.27 5.23 -23.81
C PRO A 296 -15.10 4.72 -25.24
N GLY A 297 -15.63 3.54 -25.59
CA GLY A 297 -15.39 2.90 -26.89
C GLY A 297 -13.99 2.34 -27.07
N LEU A 298 -13.21 2.22 -25.98
CA LEU A 298 -11.88 1.62 -25.93
C LEU A 298 -11.85 0.54 -24.84
N ASP A 299 -11.20 -0.58 -25.11
CA ASP A 299 -11.14 -1.73 -24.20
C ASP A 299 -9.83 -1.75 -23.38
N PHE A 300 -9.93 -1.43 -22.09
CA PHE A 300 -8.83 -1.51 -21.13
C PHE A 300 -9.07 -2.57 -20.04
N SER A 301 -9.88 -3.60 -20.34
CA SER A 301 -10.18 -4.70 -19.41
C SER A 301 -8.94 -5.51 -19.01
N HIS A 302 -7.85 -5.40 -19.78
CA HIS A 302 -6.57 -6.05 -19.52
C HIS A 302 -5.42 -5.02 -19.53
N ILE A 303 -5.55 -3.94 -18.77
CA ILE A 303 -4.63 -2.79 -18.81
C ILE A 303 -3.16 -3.15 -18.55
N MET A 304 -2.89 -4.21 -17.77
CA MET A 304 -1.53 -4.66 -17.48
C MET A 304 -0.85 -5.26 -18.72
N GLU A 305 -1.56 -6.07 -19.51
CA GLU A 305 -1.02 -6.65 -20.75
C GLU A 305 -0.74 -5.56 -21.80
N VAL A 306 -1.61 -4.54 -21.84
CA VAL A 306 -1.40 -3.34 -22.66
C VAL A 306 -0.16 -2.59 -22.18
N GLY A 307 0.00 -2.43 -20.86
CA GLY A 307 1.16 -1.79 -20.24
C GLY A 307 2.47 -2.52 -20.54
N GLU A 308 2.51 -3.84 -20.39
CA GLU A 308 3.69 -4.67 -20.69
C GLU A 308 4.10 -4.57 -22.16
N THR A 309 3.12 -4.58 -23.07
CA THR A 309 3.36 -4.42 -24.50
C THR A 309 3.86 -3.01 -24.81
N TYR A 310 3.24 -1.98 -24.23
CA TYR A 310 3.66 -0.60 -24.35
C TYR A 310 5.10 -0.38 -23.86
N GLU A 311 5.44 -0.81 -22.64
CA GLU A 311 6.78 -0.63 -22.07
C GLU A 311 7.85 -1.34 -22.89
N ARG A 312 7.56 -2.55 -23.39
CA ARG A 312 8.49 -3.30 -24.25
C ARG A 312 8.75 -2.57 -25.57
N LEU A 313 7.70 -2.10 -26.25
CA LEU A 313 7.80 -1.51 -27.58
C LEU A 313 8.37 -0.09 -27.53
N THR A 314 7.99 0.70 -26.53
CA THR A 314 8.44 2.08 -26.38
C THR A 314 9.74 2.20 -25.60
N ARG A 315 10.10 1.19 -24.80
CA ARG A 315 11.17 1.23 -23.79
C ARG A 315 10.96 2.34 -22.75
N MET A 316 9.73 2.84 -22.62
CA MET A 316 9.31 3.77 -21.58
C MET A 316 8.80 3.00 -20.37
N HIS A 317 8.76 3.68 -19.21
CA HIS A 317 8.26 3.10 -17.97
C HIS A 317 6.93 3.74 -17.55
N ILE A 318 5.94 2.92 -17.24
CA ILE A 318 4.69 3.35 -16.61
C ILE A 318 4.96 3.57 -15.13
N TYR A 319 4.98 4.84 -14.72
CA TYR A 319 5.24 5.21 -13.33
C TYR A 319 4.21 4.61 -12.37
N GLU A 320 4.65 4.33 -11.15
CA GLU A 320 3.88 3.62 -10.14
C GLU A 320 2.58 4.33 -9.72
N ARG A 321 2.47 5.63 -10.02
CA ARG A 321 1.31 6.48 -9.73
C ARG A 321 0.55 6.95 -10.98
N GLN A 322 0.87 6.41 -12.16
CA GLN A 322 0.09 6.67 -13.37
C GLN A 322 -1.36 6.25 -13.12
N PRO A 323 -2.36 7.13 -13.31
CA PRO A 323 -3.76 6.79 -13.06
C PRO A 323 -4.15 5.46 -13.71
N TYR A 324 -4.87 4.62 -12.95
CA TYR A 324 -5.38 3.30 -13.34
C TYR A 324 -4.32 2.19 -13.60
N ALA A 325 -3.23 2.50 -14.28
CA ALA A 325 -2.20 1.52 -14.66
C ALA A 325 -1.06 1.38 -13.64
N GLY A 326 -0.74 2.44 -12.92
CA GLY A 326 0.41 2.48 -12.00
C GLY A 326 0.31 1.44 -10.88
N GLN A 327 1.44 0.88 -10.48
CA GLN A 327 1.50 -0.19 -9.49
C GLN A 327 0.80 0.14 -8.16
N LEU A 328 0.82 1.41 -7.73
CA LEU A 328 0.32 1.84 -6.41
C LEU A 328 -1.11 2.40 -6.42
N VAL A 329 -1.77 2.50 -7.57
CA VAL A 329 -3.06 3.22 -7.68
C VAL A 329 -4.24 2.47 -7.06
N PHE A 330 -4.14 1.16 -6.90
CA PHE A 330 -5.11 0.33 -6.19
C PHE A 330 -4.56 -0.21 -4.86
N THR A 331 -3.62 0.51 -4.25
CA THR A 331 -3.00 0.16 -2.96
C THR A 331 -3.40 1.17 -1.88
N ALA A 332 -3.79 0.67 -0.69
CA ALA A 332 -4.00 1.51 0.49
C ALA A 332 -2.97 1.20 1.58
N PHE A 333 -2.12 2.19 1.91
CA PHE A 333 -1.10 2.06 2.96
C PHE A 333 -1.62 2.33 4.38
N SER A 334 -2.73 3.06 4.49
CA SER A 334 -3.33 3.40 5.79
C SER A 334 -4.23 2.27 6.28
N GLY A 335 -4.03 1.81 7.52
CA GLY A 335 -4.89 0.80 8.13
C GLY A 335 -6.37 1.23 8.24
N SER A 336 -6.66 2.53 8.36
CA SER A 336 -8.05 3.01 8.35
C SER A 336 -8.68 2.96 6.95
N HIS A 337 -7.90 3.21 5.90
CA HIS A 337 -8.37 3.10 4.52
C HIS A 337 -8.61 1.63 4.16
N GLN A 338 -7.69 0.74 4.56
CA GLN A 338 -7.83 -0.71 4.37
C GLN A 338 -9.12 -1.26 5.03
N ASP A 339 -9.40 -0.86 6.27
CA ASP A 339 -10.63 -1.23 6.97
C ASP A 339 -11.90 -0.73 6.26
N ALA A 340 -11.89 0.52 5.79
CA ALA A 340 -13.00 1.08 5.03
C ALA A 340 -13.21 0.40 3.66
N ILE A 341 -12.13 0.10 2.95
CA ILE A 341 -12.15 -0.65 1.67
C ILE A 341 -12.72 -2.05 1.90
N SER A 342 -12.24 -2.78 2.91
CA SER A 342 -12.73 -4.13 3.25
C SER A 342 -14.23 -4.15 3.55
N LYS A 343 -14.71 -3.16 4.31
CA LYS A 343 -16.15 -2.96 4.57
C LYS A 343 -16.92 -2.60 3.30
N GLY A 344 -16.36 -1.78 2.44
CA GLY A 344 -16.92 -1.42 1.13
C GLY A 344 -17.08 -2.63 0.23
N PHE A 345 -16.04 -3.46 0.07
CA PHE A 345 -16.12 -4.73 -0.66
C PHE A 345 -17.20 -5.65 -0.10
N THR A 346 -17.24 -5.82 1.22
CA THR A 346 -18.29 -6.63 1.87
C THR A 346 -19.70 -6.09 1.57
N TRP A 347 -19.87 -4.76 1.54
CA TRP A 347 -21.13 -4.11 1.19
C TRP A 347 -21.54 -4.34 -0.26
N HIS A 348 -20.58 -4.23 -1.18
CA HIS A 348 -20.73 -4.48 -2.61
C HIS A 348 -21.07 -5.96 -2.91
N GLU A 349 -20.35 -6.91 -2.32
CA GLU A 349 -20.60 -8.36 -2.45
C GLU A 349 -21.98 -8.76 -1.94
N GLN A 350 -22.47 -8.11 -0.89
CA GLN A 350 -23.82 -8.28 -0.36
C GLN A 350 -24.90 -7.57 -1.22
N LYS A 351 -24.50 -6.93 -2.32
CA LYS A 351 -25.35 -6.15 -3.25
C LYS A 351 -26.15 -5.04 -2.58
N LYS A 352 -25.64 -4.51 -1.47
CA LYS A 352 -26.35 -3.47 -0.69
C LYS A 352 -26.29 -2.10 -1.36
N ASP A 353 -25.39 -1.91 -2.32
CA ASP A 353 -25.28 -0.77 -3.21
C ASP A 353 -26.07 -0.94 -4.52
N ARG A 354 -26.90 -1.99 -4.61
CA ARG A 354 -27.73 -2.30 -5.79
C ARG A 354 -26.90 -2.54 -7.06
N GLY A 355 -25.63 -2.96 -6.90
CA GLY A 355 -24.72 -3.24 -8.00
C GLY A 355 -24.01 -2.01 -8.57
N ILE A 356 -24.15 -0.84 -7.94
CA ILE A 356 -23.39 0.36 -8.30
C ILE A 356 -22.13 0.39 -7.45
N TRP A 357 -20.96 0.46 -8.09
CA TRP A 357 -19.68 0.53 -7.39
C TRP A 357 -19.65 1.71 -6.40
N SER A 358 -19.35 1.41 -5.13
CA SER A 358 -19.39 2.40 -4.04
C SER A 358 -18.33 2.15 -2.96
N VAL A 359 -17.28 1.40 -3.29
CA VAL A 359 -16.21 1.06 -2.34
C VAL A 359 -15.38 2.32 -2.01
N PRO A 360 -15.23 2.69 -0.74
CA PRO A 360 -14.46 3.87 -0.36
C PRO A 360 -13.02 3.83 -0.88
N TYR A 361 -12.48 4.99 -1.27
CA TYR A 361 -11.10 5.18 -1.74
C TYR A 361 -10.73 4.53 -3.08
N LEU A 362 -11.62 3.75 -3.70
CA LEU A 362 -11.40 3.14 -5.01
C LEU A 362 -12.39 3.73 -6.02
N PRO A 363 -11.93 4.51 -7.03
CA PRO A 363 -12.83 5.16 -7.98
C PRO A 363 -13.55 4.18 -8.91
N VAL A 364 -12.93 3.02 -9.18
CA VAL A 364 -13.44 1.93 -10.03
C VAL A 364 -13.13 0.59 -9.35
N ASP A 365 -13.84 -0.48 -9.74
CA ASP A 365 -13.43 -1.84 -9.35
C ASP A 365 -12.13 -2.19 -10.09
N PRO A 366 -11.03 -2.51 -9.39
CA PRO A 366 -9.80 -2.93 -10.06
C PRO A 366 -10.02 -4.11 -11.03
N LYS A 367 -10.99 -4.99 -10.73
CA LYS A 367 -11.29 -6.16 -11.57
C LYS A 367 -11.81 -5.81 -12.95
N ASP A 368 -12.50 -4.68 -13.09
CA ASP A 368 -12.99 -4.20 -14.39
C ASP A 368 -11.85 -3.81 -15.33
N LEU A 369 -10.65 -3.60 -14.79
CA LEU A 369 -9.42 -3.30 -15.54
C LEU A 369 -8.45 -4.49 -15.58
N GLY A 370 -8.88 -5.68 -15.15
CA GLY A 370 -8.02 -6.86 -15.08
C GLY A 370 -6.95 -6.75 -13.99
N ARG A 371 -7.21 -5.92 -12.97
CA ARG A 371 -6.33 -5.73 -11.82
C ARG A 371 -6.99 -6.27 -10.56
N GLU A 372 -6.18 -6.41 -9.52
CA GLU A 372 -6.66 -6.77 -8.19
C GLU A 372 -6.40 -5.61 -7.24
N TYR A 373 -7.31 -5.42 -6.28
CA TYR A 373 -6.95 -4.64 -5.09
C TYR A 373 -5.87 -5.45 -4.37
N ASP A 374 -4.67 -4.88 -4.29
CA ASP A 374 -3.56 -5.52 -3.62
C ASP A 374 -3.75 -5.44 -2.10
N GLY A 375 -4.65 -6.31 -1.62
CA GLY A 375 -4.93 -6.52 -0.20
C GLY A 375 -3.81 -7.24 0.53
N ASP A 376 -2.85 -7.82 -0.20
CA ASP A 376 -1.65 -8.47 0.34
C ASP A 376 -0.55 -7.44 0.65
N VAL A 377 -0.65 -6.24 0.10
CA VAL A 377 0.12 -5.07 0.49
C VAL A 377 -0.47 -4.43 1.77
N ILE A 378 -0.73 -5.24 2.80
CA ILE A 378 -0.76 -4.75 4.19
C ILE A 378 0.69 -4.51 4.60
N ARG A 379 1.22 -3.37 4.16
CA ARG A 379 2.56 -2.92 4.51
C ARG A 379 2.55 -2.44 5.94
N ILE A 380 3.02 -3.28 6.86
CA ILE A 380 3.14 -2.88 8.25
C ILE A 380 4.39 -2.02 8.40
N ASN A 381 4.15 -0.73 8.51
CA ASN A 381 5.13 0.29 8.83
C ASN A 381 4.69 1.07 10.08
N SER A 382 5.49 2.07 10.46
CA SER A 382 5.25 2.99 11.58
C SER A 382 3.87 3.69 11.58
N GLN A 383 3.14 3.66 10.47
CA GLN A 383 1.83 4.30 10.28
C GLN A 383 0.66 3.31 10.31
N SER A 384 0.92 2.01 10.44
CA SER A 384 -0.11 0.97 10.37
C SER A 384 -1.01 0.90 11.60
N GLY A 385 -2.30 0.65 11.39
CA GLY A 385 -3.33 0.58 12.43
C GLY A 385 -3.37 -0.75 13.19
N LYS A 386 -4.03 -0.78 14.36
CA LYS A 386 -4.12 -1.93 15.28
C LYS A 386 -4.65 -3.23 14.65
N GLY A 387 -5.40 -3.15 13.54
CA GLY A 387 -6.01 -4.29 12.87
C GLY A 387 -5.09 -5.03 11.89
N GLY A 388 -4.09 -4.36 11.31
CA GLY A 388 -3.30 -4.90 10.20
C GLY A 388 -2.49 -6.14 10.59
N VAL A 389 -1.82 -6.09 11.75
CA VAL A 389 -1.00 -7.21 12.24
C VAL A 389 -1.84 -8.45 12.52
N SER A 390 -2.99 -8.28 13.17
CA SER A 390 -3.86 -9.38 13.55
C SER A 390 -4.49 -10.04 12.31
N TYR A 391 -4.77 -9.24 11.27
CA TYR A 391 -5.23 -9.76 9.99
C TYR A 391 -4.16 -10.64 9.32
N ILE A 392 -2.91 -10.19 9.24
CA ILE A 392 -1.80 -10.97 8.66
C ILE A 392 -1.60 -12.28 9.43
N LEU A 393 -1.53 -12.23 10.76
CA LEU A 393 -1.35 -13.43 11.59
C LEU A 393 -2.50 -14.43 11.40
N LYS A 394 -3.74 -13.94 11.26
CA LYS A 394 -4.91 -14.79 11.02
C LYS A 394 -4.90 -15.40 9.61
N ASN A 395 -4.68 -14.58 8.58
CA ASN A 395 -4.85 -15.00 7.18
C ASN A 395 -3.69 -15.88 6.72
N ASN A 396 -2.46 -15.53 7.10
CA ASN A 396 -1.26 -16.21 6.62
C ASN A 396 -0.84 -17.38 7.53
N TYR A 397 -1.20 -17.34 8.82
CA TYR A 397 -0.73 -18.31 9.82
C TYR A 397 -1.82 -18.94 10.69
N GLY A 398 -3.11 -18.61 10.46
CA GLY A 398 -4.23 -19.18 11.23
C GLY A 398 -4.30 -18.71 12.69
N MET A 399 -3.53 -17.69 13.07
CA MET A 399 -3.41 -17.21 14.44
C MET A 399 -4.51 -16.20 14.76
N MET A 400 -5.49 -16.61 15.56
CA MET A 400 -6.61 -15.77 15.98
C MET A 400 -6.27 -15.00 17.26
N VAL A 401 -5.50 -13.92 17.13
CA VAL A 401 -5.06 -13.12 18.29
C VAL A 401 -6.26 -12.51 19.06
N PRO A 402 -6.40 -12.79 20.38
CA PRO A 402 -7.47 -12.28 21.22
C PRO A 402 -7.56 -10.75 21.20
N LYS A 403 -8.78 -10.20 21.23
CA LYS A 403 -9.01 -8.74 21.12
C LYS A 403 -8.23 -7.93 22.17
N GLU A 404 -8.08 -8.46 23.37
CA GLU A 404 -7.32 -7.80 24.44
C GLU A 404 -5.80 -7.81 24.22
N MET A 405 -5.29 -8.78 23.44
CA MET A 405 -3.88 -8.95 23.12
C MET A 405 -3.45 -8.13 21.88
N GLN A 406 -4.38 -7.82 20.97
CA GLN A 406 -4.09 -7.15 19.69
C GLN A 406 -3.30 -5.84 19.85
N ALA A 407 -3.59 -5.07 20.90
CA ALA A 407 -2.86 -3.84 21.18
C ALA A 407 -1.38 -4.11 21.52
N ASP A 408 -1.09 -5.07 22.40
CA ASP A 408 0.28 -5.42 22.82
C ASP A 408 1.12 -5.93 21.63
N VAL A 409 0.52 -6.79 20.82
CA VAL A 409 1.13 -7.34 19.60
C VAL A 409 1.41 -6.22 18.59
N SER A 410 0.43 -5.33 18.37
CA SER A 410 0.57 -4.21 17.43
C SER A 410 1.68 -3.25 17.85
N TYR A 411 1.73 -2.86 19.13
CA TYR A 411 2.79 -1.97 19.63
C TYR A 411 4.17 -2.61 19.53
N THR A 412 4.29 -3.90 19.83
CA THR A 412 5.56 -4.62 19.72
C THR A 412 6.12 -4.61 18.31
N ILE A 413 5.29 -4.97 17.33
CA ILE A 413 5.70 -5.05 15.93
C ILE A 413 5.99 -3.66 15.37
N LYS A 414 5.20 -2.66 15.78
CA LYS A 414 5.44 -1.26 15.42
C LYS A 414 6.76 -0.76 15.97
N ASP A 415 7.05 -0.98 17.25
CA ASP A 415 8.30 -0.55 17.87
C ASP A 415 9.54 -1.14 17.17
N ILE A 416 9.43 -2.38 16.67
CA ILE A 416 10.51 -3.03 15.90
C ILE A 416 10.63 -2.44 14.49
N SER A 417 9.51 -2.27 13.78
CA SER A 417 9.50 -1.61 12.45
C SER A 417 10.07 -0.18 12.53
N ASP A 418 9.72 0.58 13.58
CA ASP A 418 10.21 1.94 13.82
C ASP A 418 11.73 1.97 14.03
N ARG A 419 12.28 0.99 14.75
CA ARG A 419 13.73 0.87 15.00
C ARG A 419 14.50 0.39 13.77
N GLU A 420 13.92 -0.53 13.01
CA GLU A 420 14.53 -1.06 11.78
C GLU A 420 14.40 -0.09 10.60
N HIS A 421 13.58 0.97 10.72
CA HIS A 421 13.20 1.89 9.63
C HIS A 421 12.74 1.15 8.37
N ALA A 422 12.09 0.01 8.56
CA ALA A 422 11.77 -0.92 7.49
C ALA A 422 10.34 -1.41 7.60
N GLU A 423 9.76 -1.68 6.44
CA GLU A 423 8.53 -2.43 6.31
C GLU A 423 8.79 -3.90 6.68
N LEU A 424 7.91 -4.49 7.47
CA LEU A 424 8.06 -5.88 7.90
C LEU A 424 7.23 -6.80 7.02
N SER A 425 7.89 -7.81 6.43
CA SER A 425 7.19 -8.86 5.67
C SER A 425 6.31 -9.72 6.59
N PRO A 426 5.26 -10.41 6.08
CA PRO A 426 4.46 -11.34 6.88
C PRO A 426 5.30 -12.39 7.63
N ALA A 427 6.35 -12.90 7.00
CA ALA A 427 7.29 -13.84 7.63
C ALA A 427 8.05 -13.22 8.80
N ARG A 428 8.50 -11.97 8.65
CA ARG A 428 9.20 -11.24 9.72
C ARG A 428 8.26 -10.90 10.88
N ILE A 429 7.01 -10.52 10.58
CA ILE A 429 5.95 -10.29 11.58
C ILE A 429 5.70 -11.57 12.39
N TYR A 430 5.56 -12.71 11.71
CA TYR A 430 5.35 -14.00 12.36
C TYR A 430 6.54 -14.41 13.22
N GLN A 431 7.77 -14.22 12.73
CA GLN A 431 8.98 -14.47 13.51
C GLN A 431 9.05 -13.62 14.78
N ILE A 432 8.79 -12.32 14.69
CA ILE A 432 8.76 -11.42 15.85
C ILE A 432 7.70 -11.87 16.86
N PHE A 433 6.53 -12.30 16.36
CA PHE A 433 5.46 -12.83 17.19
C PHE A 433 5.88 -14.11 17.90
N GLU A 434 6.47 -15.08 17.18
CA GLU A 434 6.96 -16.32 17.77
C GLU A 434 8.06 -16.07 18.80
N ASP A 435 9.06 -15.26 18.46
CA ASP A 435 10.19 -14.95 19.35
C ASP A 435 9.73 -14.39 20.69
N LYS A 436 8.74 -13.47 20.68
CA LYS A 436 8.25 -12.84 21.91
C LYS A 436 7.21 -13.67 22.64
N TYR A 437 6.24 -14.24 21.93
CA TYR A 437 5.03 -14.79 22.53
C TYR A 437 4.98 -16.32 22.53
N VAL A 438 5.84 -17.02 21.78
CA VAL A 438 5.84 -18.51 21.70
C VAL A 438 7.15 -19.11 22.21
N HIS A 439 8.29 -18.49 21.91
CA HIS A 439 9.62 -19.04 22.18
C HIS A 439 10.41 -18.30 23.27
N ASN A 440 9.79 -17.34 23.96
CA ASN A 440 10.40 -16.64 25.08
C ASN A 440 10.43 -17.49 26.37
N ASP A 441 11.12 -18.64 26.29
CA ASP A 441 11.27 -19.63 27.35
C ASP A 441 12.66 -19.62 28.01
N ASN A 442 13.34 -18.48 27.87
CA ASN A 442 14.74 -18.29 28.24
C ASN A 442 15.01 -18.25 29.74
N ILE A 443 14.00 -18.07 30.60
CA ILE A 443 14.19 -18.05 32.05
C ILE A 443 13.99 -19.46 32.60
N PHE A 444 12.79 -20.01 32.46
CA PHE A 444 12.47 -21.39 32.83
C PHE A 444 11.52 -22.05 31.84
N LYS A 445 11.50 -23.39 31.89
CA LYS A 445 10.57 -24.26 31.15
C LYS A 445 9.94 -25.29 32.09
N ILE A 446 8.82 -25.86 31.68
CA ILE A 446 8.26 -27.05 32.32
C ILE A 446 8.58 -28.25 31.43
N THR A 447 9.44 -29.16 31.90
CA THR A 447 9.91 -30.32 31.12
C THR A 447 8.99 -31.52 31.27
N ALA A 448 8.36 -31.67 32.43
CA ALA A 448 7.39 -32.72 32.70
C ALA A 448 6.28 -32.22 33.62
N CYS A 449 5.08 -32.78 33.46
CA CYS A 449 3.98 -32.56 34.38
C CYS A 449 3.14 -33.83 34.51
N HIS A 450 2.90 -34.27 35.75
CA HIS A 450 2.05 -35.41 36.08
C HIS A 450 0.87 -34.97 36.93
N PHE A 451 -0.33 -35.35 36.51
CA PHE A 451 -1.57 -34.97 37.18
C PHE A 451 -2.18 -36.16 37.90
N LYS A 452 -2.59 -35.96 39.16
CA LYS A 452 -3.39 -36.91 39.94
C LYS A 452 -4.66 -36.20 40.40
N GLN A 453 -5.80 -36.87 40.25
CA GLN A 453 -7.08 -36.33 40.70
C GLN A 453 -7.36 -36.80 42.13
N ILE A 454 -7.15 -35.91 43.10
CA ILE A 454 -7.33 -36.17 44.54
C ILE A 454 -7.88 -34.86 45.15
N ASP A 455 -9.19 -34.81 45.44
CA ASP A 455 -9.88 -33.60 45.98
C ASP A 455 -9.49 -32.28 45.29
N GLY A 456 -9.42 -32.32 43.95
CA GLY A 456 -8.82 -31.30 43.09
C GLY A 456 -7.87 -31.93 42.08
N ILE A 457 -7.03 -31.11 41.43
CA ILE A 457 -5.92 -31.57 40.60
C ILE A 457 -4.61 -31.33 41.35
N LEU A 458 -3.95 -32.41 41.74
CA LEU A 458 -2.56 -32.38 42.20
C LEU A 458 -1.66 -32.49 40.98
N ALA A 459 -0.80 -31.50 40.77
CA ALA A 459 0.21 -31.51 39.72
C ALA A 459 1.60 -31.64 40.33
N GLU A 460 2.36 -32.64 39.89
CA GLU A 460 3.80 -32.71 40.04
C GLU A 460 4.42 -32.07 38.79
N VAL A 461 5.13 -30.96 38.96
CA VAL A 461 5.66 -30.13 37.87
C VAL A 461 7.18 -30.11 37.94
N THR A 462 7.84 -30.53 36.87
CA THR A 462 9.30 -30.42 36.74
C THR A 462 9.65 -29.11 36.03
N ILE A 463 10.22 -28.17 36.79
CA ILE A 463 10.66 -26.86 36.32
C ILE A 463 12.15 -26.94 36.00
N SER A 464 12.51 -26.73 34.75
CA SER A 464 13.90 -26.51 34.32
C SER A 464 14.22 -25.02 34.40
N HIS A 465 15.12 -24.65 35.31
CA HIS A 465 15.53 -23.27 35.54
C HIS A 465 17.05 -23.23 35.78
N ALA A 466 17.77 -22.41 34.98
CA ALA A 466 19.23 -22.34 34.99
C ALA A 466 19.92 -23.73 34.83
N ASP A 467 19.41 -24.52 33.87
CA ASP A 467 19.88 -25.88 33.53
C ASP A 467 19.80 -26.88 34.69
N LYS A 468 18.96 -26.60 35.70
CA LYS A 468 18.65 -27.50 36.81
C LYS A 468 17.17 -27.80 36.84
N GLU A 469 16.85 -29.06 37.08
CA GLU A 469 15.46 -29.51 37.24
C GLU A 469 15.03 -29.47 38.71
N HIS A 470 13.84 -28.92 38.94
CA HIS A 470 13.22 -28.81 40.24
C HIS A 470 11.80 -29.37 40.17
N VAL A 471 11.50 -30.34 41.02
CA VAL A 471 10.16 -30.95 41.10
C VAL A 471 9.34 -30.24 42.17
N ILE A 472 8.17 -29.74 41.78
CA ILE A 472 7.27 -28.99 42.65
C ILE A 472 5.88 -29.61 42.57
N GLU A 473 5.31 -29.95 43.72
CA GLU A 473 3.92 -30.39 43.84
C GLU A 473 3.02 -29.21 44.26
N ALA A 474 1.91 -29.04 43.54
CA ALA A 474 0.89 -28.06 43.91
C ALA A 474 -0.52 -28.56 43.54
N ASN A 475 -1.50 -28.15 44.34
CA ASN A 475 -2.92 -28.39 44.07
C ASN A 475 -3.55 -27.19 43.35
N GLY A 476 -4.55 -27.47 42.52
CA GLY A 476 -5.39 -26.46 41.89
C GLY A 476 -6.76 -27.02 41.52
N ASN A 477 -7.67 -26.11 41.15
CA ASN A 477 -9.04 -26.47 40.76
C ASN A 477 -9.11 -27.00 39.32
N GLY A 478 -8.01 -26.92 38.57
CA GLY A 478 -7.84 -27.46 37.23
C GLY A 478 -6.37 -27.70 36.91
N ARG A 479 -6.06 -28.35 35.78
CA ARG A 479 -4.68 -28.70 35.39
C ARG A 479 -3.79 -27.47 35.24
N LEU A 480 -4.26 -26.45 34.52
CA LEU A 480 -3.51 -25.20 34.33
C LEU A 480 -3.34 -24.42 35.65
N ASP A 481 -4.36 -24.42 36.50
CA ASP A 481 -4.32 -23.75 37.82
C ASP A 481 -3.33 -24.43 38.77
N ALA A 482 -3.30 -25.77 38.80
CA ALA A 482 -2.34 -26.53 39.59
C ALA A 482 -0.88 -26.24 39.15
N VAL A 483 -0.64 -26.17 37.83
CA VAL A 483 0.65 -25.77 37.28
C VAL A 483 0.98 -24.31 37.63
N SER A 484 0.02 -23.39 37.52
CA SER A 484 0.20 -21.99 37.91
C SER A 484 0.60 -21.85 39.38
N ASN A 485 -0.02 -22.62 40.27
CA ASN A 485 0.29 -22.62 41.69
C ASN A 485 1.70 -23.17 41.97
N ALA A 486 2.15 -24.19 41.24
CA ALA A 486 3.53 -24.69 41.33
C ALA A 486 4.55 -23.61 40.91
N ILE A 487 4.29 -22.89 39.81
CA ILE A 487 5.14 -21.78 39.33
C ILE A 487 5.19 -20.65 40.37
N LYS A 488 4.03 -20.23 40.89
CA LYS A 488 3.92 -19.20 41.94
C LYS A 488 4.71 -19.57 43.19
N GLN A 489 4.62 -20.83 43.62
CA GLN A 489 5.34 -21.35 44.77
C GLN A 489 6.85 -21.34 44.54
N TYR A 490 7.33 -21.80 43.38
CA TYR A 490 8.75 -21.90 43.08
C TYR A 490 9.43 -20.53 42.98
N PHE A 491 8.85 -19.60 42.21
CA PHE A 491 9.42 -18.26 42.03
C PHE A 491 9.03 -17.27 43.13
N ASN A 492 8.14 -17.68 44.06
CA ASN A 492 7.59 -16.81 45.10
C ASN A 492 6.97 -15.51 44.50
N VAL A 493 6.17 -15.68 43.44
CA VAL A 493 5.45 -14.61 42.73
C VAL A 493 3.94 -14.83 42.82
N SER A 494 3.16 -13.77 42.63
CA SER A 494 1.70 -13.82 42.66
C SER A 494 1.12 -13.11 41.45
N TYR A 495 0.31 -13.79 40.65
CA TYR A 495 -0.36 -13.23 39.47
C TYR A 495 -1.74 -13.85 39.30
N GLU A 496 -2.63 -13.14 38.60
CA GLU A 496 -3.97 -13.60 38.25
C GLU A 496 -4.02 -13.99 36.77
N LEU A 497 -4.69 -15.10 36.45
CA LEU A 497 -4.93 -15.48 35.05
C LEU A 497 -6.15 -14.68 34.55
N SER A 498 -5.91 -13.72 33.66
CA SER A 498 -6.91 -12.74 33.22
C SER A 498 -7.54 -13.06 31.87
N THR A 499 -6.88 -13.86 31.03
CA THR A 499 -7.43 -14.28 29.74
C THR A 499 -6.98 -15.69 29.40
N TYR A 500 -7.91 -16.47 28.84
CA TYR A 500 -7.65 -17.78 28.24
C TYR A 500 -8.50 -17.90 26.98
N GLU A 501 -7.85 -18.05 25.82
CA GLU A 501 -8.52 -18.35 24.54
C GLU A 501 -7.75 -19.47 23.83
N GLU A 502 -8.47 -20.34 23.12
CA GLU A 502 -7.89 -21.51 22.45
C GLU A 502 -8.62 -21.78 21.14
N HIS A 503 -7.87 -22.15 20.09
CA HIS A 503 -8.41 -22.63 18.84
C HIS A 503 -7.47 -23.61 18.13
N ALA A 504 -8.01 -24.35 17.17
CA ALA A 504 -7.24 -25.25 16.31
C ALA A 504 -6.60 -24.46 15.14
N LEU A 505 -5.30 -24.69 14.87
CA LEU A 505 -4.60 -24.05 13.74
C LEU A 505 -4.94 -24.68 12.38
N SER A 506 -5.33 -25.96 12.36
CA SER A 506 -5.69 -26.68 11.14
C SER A 506 -6.89 -27.61 11.37
N ARG A 507 -7.40 -28.25 10.30
CA ARG A 507 -8.50 -29.23 10.41
C ARG A 507 -7.93 -30.65 10.36
N GLY A 508 -8.33 -31.50 11.29
CA GLY A 508 -7.95 -32.93 11.31
C GLY A 508 -7.53 -33.43 12.70
N SER A 509 -7.35 -34.75 12.85
CA SER A 509 -6.96 -35.40 14.12
C SER A 509 -5.52 -35.14 14.55
N SER A 510 -4.69 -34.55 13.67
CA SER A 510 -3.31 -34.11 13.93
C SER A 510 -3.18 -32.58 13.98
N SER A 511 -4.29 -31.87 14.27
CA SER A 511 -4.27 -30.42 14.38
C SER A 511 -3.54 -29.98 15.65
N LYS A 512 -2.70 -28.95 15.54
CA LYS A 512 -2.11 -28.27 16.70
C LYS A 512 -3.12 -27.33 17.35
N ALA A 513 -3.15 -27.30 18.67
CA ALA A 513 -3.89 -26.34 19.47
C ALA A 513 -3.04 -25.09 19.70
N CYS A 514 -3.59 -23.91 19.39
CA CYS A 514 -3.01 -22.62 19.71
C CYS A 514 -3.75 -22.02 20.91
N THR A 515 -3.03 -21.81 22.01
CA THR A 515 -3.60 -21.29 23.26
C THR A 515 -2.97 -19.94 23.59
N TYR A 516 -3.80 -18.96 23.95
CA TYR A 516 -3.40 -17.64 24.40
C TYR A 516 -3.71 -17.48 25.88
N VAL A 517 -2.69 -17.18 26.69
CA VAL A 517 -2.82 -16.94 28.13
C VAL A 517 -2.39 -15.53 28.45
N GLY A 518 -3.28 -14.77 29.09
CA GLY A 518 -3.01 -13.48 29.69
C GLY A 518 -2.91 -13.60 31.21
N ILE A 519 -1.85 -13.06 31.81
CA ILE A 519 -1.72 -12.93 33.27
C ILE A 519 -1.59 -11.47 33.67
N THR A 520 -2.12 -11.12 34.84
CA THR A 520 -1.99 -9.79 35.45
C THR A 520 -1.11 -9.88 36.69
N HIS A 521 -0.03 -9.11 36.70
CA HIS A 521 0.89 -8.96 37.83
C HIS A 521 1.15 -7.49 38.10
N ASN A 522 0.95 -7.03 39.34
CA ASN A 522 1.10 -5.61 39.75
C ASN A 522 0.36 -4.62 38.83
N GLY A 523 -0.83 -4.99 38.33
CA GLY A 523 -1.64 -4.16 37.43
C GLY A 523 -1.19 -4.14 35.96
N LYS A 524 -0.10 -4.83 35.61
CA LYS A 524 0.39 -4.99 34.24
C LYS A 524 0.00 -6.36 33.68
N LYS A 525 -0.43 -6.39 32.42
CA LYS A 525 -0.76 -7.63 31.69
C LYS A 525 0.46 -8.17 30.95
N TYR A 526 0.60 -9.48 30.94
CA TYR A 526 1.62 -10.23 30.23
C TYR A 526 0.96 -11.36 29.44
N TRP A 527 1.46 -11.63 28.24
CA TRP A 527 0.83 -12.56 27.30
C TRP A 527 1.79 -13.66 26.87
N GLY A 528 1.30 -14.88 26.79
CA GLY A 528 2.03 -16.00 26.21
C GLY A 528 1.12 -16.83 25.32
N VAL A 529 1.74 -17.49 24.35
CA VAL A 529 1.10 -18.29 23.32
C VAL A 529 1.76 -19.66 23.30
N GLY A 530 0.95 -20.70 23.35
CA GLY A 530 1.39 -22.08 23.27
C GLY A 530 0.87 -22.71 22.00
N ILE A 531 1.73 -23.52 21.36
CA ILE A 531 1.37 -24.31 20.19
C ILE A 531 1.86 -25.72 20.43
N ASP A 532 0.93 -26.67 20.57
CA ASP A 532 1.24 -28.09 20.78
C ASP A 532 0.10 -28.96 20.26
N GLU A 533 0.36 -30.23 19.98
CA GLU A 533 -0.67 -31.21 19.62
C GLU A 533 -1.53 -31.57 20.85
N ASP A 534 -0.95 -31.48 22.05
CA ASP A 534 -1.66 -31.64 23.31
C ASP A 534 -2.16 -30.28 23.82
N ILE A 535 -3.47 -30.16 24.01
CA ILE A 535 -4.16 -28.96 24.48
C ILE A 535 -3.63 -28.48 25.85
N ILE A 536 -3.36 -29.41 26.77
CA ILE A 536 -2.83 -29.12 28.09
C ILE A 536 -1.40 -28.61 27.98
N ARG A 537 -0.59 -29.23 27.13
CA ARG A 537 0.80 -28.80 26.91
C ARG A 537 0.86 -27.42 26.25
N SER A 538 -0.01 -27.17 25.27
CA SER A 538 -0.22 -25.85 24.68
C SER A 538 -0.56 -24.80 25.75
N SER A 539 -1.52 -25.10 26.63
CA SER A 539 -1.89 -24.22 27.75
C SER A 539 -0.74 -23.94 28.73
N ILE A 540 0.02 -24.97 29.11
CA ILE A 540 1.17 -24.85 30.02
C ILE A 540 2.25 -23.99 29.39
N ASN A 541 2.58 -24.23 28.11
CA ASN A 541 3.58 -23.46 27.37
C ASN A 541 3.17 -21.98 27.32
N ALA A 542 1.91 -21.69 26.96
CA ALA A 542 1.38 -20.33 26.94
C ALA A 542 1.56 -19.62 28.30
N LEU A 543 1.24 -20.31 29.40
CA LEU A 543 1.42 -19.78 30.75
C LEU A 543 2.90 -19.53 31.09
N VAL A 544 3.79 -20.47 30.76
CA VAL A 544 5.24 -20.33 30.98
C VAL A 544 5.77 -19.08 30.27
N ILE A 545 5.41 -18.88 28.99
CA ILE A 545 5.84 -17.71 28.22
C ILE A 545 5.31 -16.40 28.84
N ALA A 546 4.07 -16.39 29.32
CA ALA A 546 3.51 -15.21 29.99
C ALA A 546 4.29 -14.89 31.29
N VAL A 547 4.60 -15.91 32.10
CA VAL A 547 5.31 -15.74 33.38
C VAL A 547 6.78 -15.38 33.19
N ASN A 548 7.44 -15.89 32.14
CA ASN A 548 8.83 -15.53 31.81
C ASN A 548 9.04 -14.04 31.49
N GLN A 549 7.96 -13.29 31.26
CA GLN A 549 8.00 -11.86 31.04
C GLN A 549 7.81 -11.03 32.32
N VAL A 550 7.49 -11.65 33.45
CA VAL A 550 7.36 -10.99 34.75
C VAL A 550 8.74 -10.61 35.28
N ASP A 551 8.92 -9.34 35.66
CA ASP A 551 10.23 -8.78 35.99
C ASP A 551 10.88 -9.50 37.19
N GLU A 552 10.10 -9.82 38.22
CA GLU A 552 10.56 -10.59 39.39
C GLU A 552 11.04 -12.01 39.04
N VAL A 553 10.51 -12.61 37.96
CA VAL A 553 10.94 -13.92 37.47
C VAL A 553 12.21 -13.79 36.63
N ARG A 554 12.31 -12.73 35.81
CA ARG A 554 13.49 -12.44 34.97
C ARG A 554 14.72 -12.09 35.79
N ASP A 555 14.56 -11.32 36.86
CA ASP A 555 15.67 -10.82 37.69
C ASP A 555 16.34 -11.89 38.56
N ILE A 556 15.71 -13.06 38.71
CA ILE A 556 16.30 -14.21 39.41
C ILE A 556 17.57 -14.71 38.69
N LYS A 557 17.80 -14.30 37.43
CA LYS A 557 18.98 -14.68 36.62
C LYS A 557 20.23 -13.78 36.71
N ASN A 558 20.27 -12.72 37.53
CA ASN A 558 21.42 -11.79 37.57
C ASN A 558 22.18 -11.66 38.91
N SER A 559 22.00 -12.58 39.86
CA SER A 559 22.86 -12.61 41.06
C SER A 559 24.14 -13.42 40.84
N LYS A 560 25.23 -12.70 40.55
CA LYS A 560 26.62 -13.16 40.39
C LYS A 560 27.27 -13.85 41.62
N ASP A 561 26.50 -14.49 42.49
CA ASP A 561 27.06 -15.31 43.57
C ASP A 561 26.24 -16.59 43.73
N GLU A 562 26.53 -17.62 42.92
CA GLU A 562 25.98 -18.97 43.12
C GLU A 562 26.16 -19.46 44.56
N ARG A 563 27.22 -18.99 45.22
CA ARG A 563 27.52 -19.26 46.61
C ARG A 563 26.50 -18.62 47.57
N ILE A 564 26.04 -17.38 47.35
CA ILE A 564 25.00 -16.82 48.22
C ILE A 564 23.67 -17.53 48.01
N ASN A 565 23.33 -17.86 46.77
CA ASN A 565 22.09 -18.59 46.46
C ASN A 565 22.10 -19.98 47.11
N SER A 566 23.22 -20.69 47.05
CA SER A 566 23.39 -22.00 47.71
C SER A 566 23.28 -21.88 49.24
N ILE A 567 23.88 -20.84 49.83
CA ILE A 567 23.76 -20.57 51.28
C ILE A 567 22.32 -20.26 51.66
N ILE A 568 21.61 -19.42 50.90
CA ILE A 568 20.21 -19.07 51.18
C ILE A 568 19.29 -20.28 51.00
N ASN A 569 19.49 -21.11 49.96
CA ASN A 569 18.73 -22.33 49.76
C ASN A 569 18.93 -23.32 50.90
N TYR A 570 20.17 -23.52 51.36
CA TYR A 570 20.44 -24.37 52.52
C TYR A 570 19.75 -23.85 53.79
N ILE A 571 19.71 -22.52 54.00
CA ILE A 571 18.96 -21.90 55.09
C ILE A 571 17.45 -22.14 54.92
N GLN A 572 16.93 -22.14 53.69
CA GLN A 572 15.52 -22.39 53.41
C GLN A 572 15.11 -23.84 53.64
N GLU A 573 15.94 -24.81 53.27
CA GLU A 573 15.68 -26.24 53.51
C GLU A 573 15.78 -26.60 54.99
N ASN A 574 16.73 -25.99 55.70
CA ASN A 574 17.05 -26.31 57.10
C ASN A 574 16.55 -25.25 58.11
N TYR A 575 15.59 -24.41 57.70
CA TYR A 575 15.16 -23.22 58.42
C TYR A 575 14.72 -23.44 59.88
N LEU A 576 14.35 -24.66 60.26
CA LEU A 576 13.92 -25.02 61.62
C LEU A 576 15.09 -25.01 62.62
N THR A 577 16.25 -25.51 62.23
CA THR A 577 17.38 -25.78 63.13
C THR A 577 18.69 -25.13 62.69
N VAL A 578 18.76 -24.57 61.48
CA VAL A 578 20.00 -24.03 60.92
C VAL A 578 20.69 -23.00 61.81
N THR A 579 21.99 -23.18 61.97
CA THR A 579 22.91 -22.30 62.69
C THR A 579 24.07 -21.85 61.78
N LEU A 580 24.85 -20.86 62.23
CA LEU A 580 26.08 -20.47 61.53
C LEU A 580 27.15 -21.57 61.58
N ASP A 581 27.10 -22.47 62.56
CA ASP A 581 27.95 -23.67 62.62
C ASP A 581 27.65 -24.61 61.45
N ASP A 582 26.36 -24.90 61.21
CA ASP A 582 25.92 -25.78 60.12
C ASP A 582 26.37 -25.23 58.76
N LEU A 583 26.22 -23.92 58.55
CA LEU A 583 26.71 -23.25 57.34
C LEU A 583 28.25 -23.27 57.24
N SER A 584 28.95 -23.13 58.36
CA SER A 584 30.41 -23.16 58.39
C SER A 584 30.95 -24.53 57.96
N SER A 585 30.34 -25.61 58.46
CA SER A 585 30.65 -26.99 58.11
C SER A 585 30.25 -27.34 56.68
N GLN A 586 29.05 -26.94 56.23
CA GLN A 586 28.54 -27.26 54.90
C GLN A 586 29.29 -26.56 53.77
N PHE A 587 29.67 -25.29 53.97
CA PHE A 587 30.27 -24.46 52.93
C PHE A 587 31.79 -24.28 53.09
N TYR A 588 32.40 -24.91 54.11
CA TYR A 588 33.83 -24.83 54.42
C TYR A 588 34.33 -23.38 54.60
N LEU A 589 33.54 -22.54 55.26
CA LEU A 589 33.82 -21.11 55.48
C LEU A 589 33.80 -20.77 56.96
N SER A 590 34.61 -19.80 57.39
CA SER A 590 34.59 -19.34 58.78
C SER A 590 33.29 -18.57 59.11
N LYS A 591 32.78 -18.70 60.34
CA LYS A 591 31.57 -17.97 60.78
C LYS A 591 31.65 -16.44 60.60
N PRO A 592 32.78 -15.77 60.91
CA PRO A 592 32.89 -14.32 60.69
C PRO A 592 32.77 -13.96 59.21
N TYR A 593 33.37 -14.78 58.33
CA TYR A 593 33.24 -14.59 56.89
C TYR A 593 31.80 -14.81 56.42
N LEU A 594 31.15 -15.90 56.82
CA LEU A 594 29.75 -16.19 56.47
C LEU A 594 28.80 -15.09 56.94
N SER A 595 28.92 -14.63 58.18
CA SER A 595 28.04 -13.58 58.70
C SER A 595 28.20 -12.27 57.94
N LYS A 596 29.45 -11.91 57.57
CA LYS A 596 29.74 -10.72 56.77
C LYS A 596 29.24 -10.88 55.33
N TYR A 597 29.58 -12.00 54.70
CA TYR A 597 29.23 -12.33 53.33
C TYR A 597 27.71 -12.42 53.11
N ILE A 598 26.96 -13.06 54.01
CA ILE A 598 25.50 -13.10 53.96
C ILE A 598 24.90 -11.69 54.07
N LYS A 599 25.41 -10.87 54.98
CA LYS A 599 24.92 -9.49 55.15
C LYS A 599 25.21 -8.62 53.93
N GLU A 600 26.42 -8.71 53.39
CA GLU A 600 26.84 -7.94 52.21
C GLU A 600 26.07 -8.36 50.94
N LYS A 601 25.80 -9.65 50.77
CA LYS A 601 25.21 -10.19 49.53
C LYS A 601 23.69 -10.28 49.54
N SER A 602 23.07 -10.54 50.70
CA SER A 602 21.61 -10.62 50.83
C SER A 602 20.95 -9.34 51.38
N GLY A 603 21.75 -8.36 51.80
CA GLY A 603 21.29 -7.14 52.48
C GLY A 603 20.76 -7.37 53.91
N MET A 604 20.75 -8.62 54.39
CA MET A 604 20.20 -9.02 55.69
C MET A 604 21.20 -9.90 56.43
N THR A 605 21.23 -9.81 57.75
CA THR A 605 22.00 -10.75 58.58
C THR A 605 21.46 -12.17 58.47
N PHE A 606 22.26 -13.17 58.86
CA PHE A 606 21.83 -14.57 58.92
C PHE A 606 20.51 -14.74 59.72
N GLY A 607 20.42 -14.15 60.91
CA GLY A 607 19.23 -14.23 61.74
C GLY A 607 18.00 -13.55 61.14
N GLU A 608 18.18 -12.48 60.37
CA GLU A 608 17.10 -11.82 59.64
C GLU A 608 16.60 -12.67 58.46
N ASN A 609 17.51 -13.32 57.73
CA ASN A 609 17.15 -14.25 56.67
C ASN A 609 16.34 -15.44 57.21
N VAL A 610 16.81 -16.10 58.28
CA VAL A 610 16.09 -17.19 58.94
C VAL A 610 14.69 -16.72 59.39
N LYS A 611 14.62 -15.56 60.04
CA LYS A 611 13.35 -14.98 60.49
C LYS A 611 12.40 -14.69 59.33
N ARG A 612 12.91 -14.13 58.23
CA ARG A 612 12.13 -13.82 57.03
C ARG A 612 11.52 -15.09 56.43
N ILE A 613 12.34 -16.14 56.29
CA ILE A 613 11.94 -17.45 55.74
C ILE A 613 10.88 -18.10 56.64
N ARG A 614 11.10 -18.15 57.96
CA ARG A 614 10.14 -18.68 58.94
C ARG A 614 8.78 -17.99 58.85
N LEU A 615 8.77 -16.65 58.78
CA LEU A 615 7.53 -15.89 58.64
C LEU A 615 6.83 -16.11 57.29
N ASN A 616 7.59 -16.25 56.19
CA ASN A 616 7.02 -16.60 54.88
C ASN A 616 6.36 -17.98 54.91
N LYS A 617 7.04 -19.00 55.46
CA LYS A 617 6.48 -20.35 55.59
C LYS A 617 5.22 -20.35 56.45
N ALA A 618 5.22 -19.59 57.55
CA ALA A 618 4.03 -19.40 58.37
C ALA A 618 2.88 -18.76 57.58
N SER A 619 3.16 -17.76 56.74
CA SER A 619 2.12 -17.10 55.92
C SER A 619 1.51 -18.06 54.90
N THR A 620 2.32 -18.93 54.28
CA THR A 620 1.85 -19.98 53.37
C THR A 620 0.97 -21.00 54.09
N LEU A 621 1.40 -21.48 55.26
CA LEU A 621 0.62 -22.41 56.09
C LEU A 621 -0.72 -21.80 56.56
N LEU A 622 -0.75 -20.50 56.84
CA LEU A 622 -1.98 -19.77 57.18
C LEU A 622 -2.90 -19.57 55.97
N ARG A 623 -2.36 -19.35 54.77
CA ARG A 623 -3.13 -19.18 53.53
C ARG A 623 -3.65 -20.47 52.92
N ASN A 624 -3.00 -21.60 53.17
CA ASN A 624 -3.32 -22.85 52.47
C ASN A 624 -3.81 -23.97 53.40
N GLY A 625 -3.73 -23.82 54.73
CA GLY A 625 -4.12 -24.87 55.69
C GLY A 625 -5.08 -24.40 56.79
N ASN A 626 -5.59 -25.37 57.58
CA ASN A 626 -6.51 -25.14 58.70
C ASN A 626 -5.84 -25.35 60.09
N MET A 627 -4.51 -25.52 60.13
CA MET A 627 -3.76 -25.74 61.37
C MET A 627 -4.01 -24.62 62.38
N LYS A 628 -4.09 -24.93 63.69
CA LYS A 628 -4.19 -23.88 64.72
C LYS A 628 -2.94 -22.97 64.71
N VAL A 629 -3.07 -21.71 65.10
CA VAL A 629 -1.97 -20.72 65.02
C VAL A 629 -0.75 -21.18 65.83
N GLU A 630 -0.97 -21.87 66.95
CA GLU A 630 0.09 -22.47 67.78
C GLU A 630 0.88 -23.51 66.99
N LYS A 631 0.19 -24.38 66.23
CA LYS A 631 0.81 -25.40 65.38
C LYS A 631 1.51 -24.81 64.16
N VAL A 632 1.01 -23.70 63.63
CA VAL A 632 1.69 -22.95 62.57
C VAL A 632 2.98 -22.32 63.11
N ALA A 633 2.95 -21.74 64.31
CA ALA A 633 4.14 -21.16 64.94
C ALA A 633 5.22 -22.23 65.18
N GLU A 634 4.82 -23.39 65.69
CA GLU A 634 5.69 -24.55 65.89
C GLU A 634 6.29 -25.03 64.56
N ALA A 635 5.46 -25.25 63.52
CA ALA A 635 5.90 -25.68 62.19
C ALA A 635 6.78 -24.64 61.48
N ALA A 636 6.66 -23.36 61.84
CA ALA A 636 7.52 -22.28 61.35
C ALA A 636 8.79 -22.09 62.19
N GLY A 637 9.05 -22.95 63.19
CA GLY A 637 10.27 -22.90 64.00
C GLY A 637 10.25 -21.86 65.13
N TYR A 638 9.08 -21.51 65.67
CA TYR A 638 8.94 -20.64 66.84
C TYR A 638 8.45 -21.42 68.06
N GLN A 639 9.24 -21.41 69.14
CA GLN A 639 8.86 -22.05 70.41
C GLN A 639 7.88 -21.21 71.25
N ASN A 640 7.80 -19.90 71.00
CA ASN A 640 6.91 -18.99 71.71
C ASN A 640 5.92 -18.33 70.74
N VAL A 641 4.63 -18.60 70.94
CA VAL A 641 3.53 -18.15 70.08
C VAL A 641 3.30 -16.64 70.18
N GLU A 642 3.46 -16.02 71.36
CA GLU A 642 3.33 -14.57 71.53
C GLU A 642 4.44 -13.82 70.77
N HIS A 643 5.66 -14.34 70.84
CA HIS A 643 6.80 -13.81 70.09
C HIS A 643 6.57 -13.91 68.57
N PHE A 644 6.07 -15.06 68.10
CA PHE A 644 5.67 -15.25 66.72
C PHE A 644 4.58 -14.27 66.29
N ASN A 645 3.50 -14.13 67.06
CA ASN A 645 2.40 -13.21 66.77
C ASN A 645 2.88 -11.76 66.63
N ARG A 646 3.76 -11.31 67.52
CA ARG A 646 4.35 -9.97 67.46
C ARG A 646 5.18 -9.76 66.19
N LEU A 647 6.04 -10.73 65.85
CA LEU A 647 6.88 -10.66 64.65
C LEU A 647 6.04 -10.73 63.36
N PHE A 648 5.02 -11.57 63.34
CA PHE A 648 4.11 -11.72 62.21
C PHE A 648 3.32 -10.42 61.98
N LYS A 649 2.73 -9.86 63.04
CA LYS A 649 2.02 -8.57 62.97
C LYS A 649 2.93 -7.44 62.52
N LYS A 650 4.18 -7.41 63.01
CA LYS A 650 5.17 -6.41 62.58
C LYS A 650 5.47 -6.49 61.08
N LYS A 651 5.48 -7.69 60.50
CA LYS A 651 5.80 -7.90 59.07
C LYS A 651 4.60 -7.70 58.15
N TYR A 652 3.42 -8.19 58.53
CA TYR A 652 2.24 -8.23 57.65
C TYR A 652 1.14 -7.23 58.04
N GLY A 653 1.36 -6.39 59.05
CA GLY A 653 0.40 -5.37 59.52
C GLY A 653 -0.78 -5.91 60.33
N MET A 654 -0.98 -7.23 60.35
CA MET A 654 -2.13 -7.90 60.97
C MET A 654 -1.73 -9.19 61.70
N THR A 655 -2.56 -9.66 62.63
CA THR A 655 -2.27 -10.89 63.39
C THR A 655 -2.39 -12.13 62.50
N PRO A 656 -1.74 -13.27 62.83
CA PRO A 656 -1.91 -14.53 62.08
C PRO A 656 -3.37 -14.98 61.90
N VAL A 657 -4.25 -14.69 62.87
CA VAL A 657 -5.69 -15.00 62.79
C VAL A 657 -6.38 -14.10 61.77
N GLN A 658 -6.08 -12.79 61.80
CA GLN A 658 -6.61 -11.83 60.83
C GLN A 658 -6.12 -12.15 59.42
N TYR A 659 -4.83 -12.47 59.27
CA TYR A 659 -4.21 -12.85 58.00
C TYR A 659 -4.82 -14.13 57.38
N ARG A 660 -5.29 -15.06 58.21
CA ARG A 660 -6.03 -16.24 57.74
C ARG A 660 -7.44 -15.88 57.30
N SER A 661 -8.07 -14.94 57.98
CA SER A 661 -9.45 -14.54 57.74
C SER A 661 -9.58 -13.59 56.54
N SER A 662 -8.48 -12.99 56.08
CA SER A 662 -8.40 -12.19 54.85
C SER A 662 -8.18 -13.04 53.60
N ARG A 663 -8.62 -14.31 53.63
CA ARG A 663 -8.62 -15.20 52.46
C ARG A 663 -9.67 -14.80 51.45
#